data_AF-A0A5B9QMU1-F1
#
_entry.id   AF-A0A5B9QMU1-F1
#
_cell.length_a   1.000
_cell.length_b   1.000
_cell.length_c   1.000
_cell.angle_alpha   90.00
_cell.angle_beta   90.00
_cell.angle_gamma   90.00
#
_symmetry.space_group_name_H-M   'P 1'
#
loop_
_entity.id
_entity.type
_entity.pdbx_description
1 polymer ?
#
loop_
_entity_poly.entity_id
_entity_poly.type
_entity_poly.pdbx_seq_one_letter_code
_entity_poly.pdbx_strand_id
1 'polypeptide(L)'
;MSNLGFAGRLGTHAYRTVTALTLGLWAVSSTVHGSDPSTLDFNRDIRPILSANCFACHGPDEAHREADLRLDTYAGVFTDREYDPVIVPGKPDESPLLSRVRSHDPDEVMPPNEHGEQLPAEQIELLRRWIDEGASWGEHWAFVPPRRPSLPDVSTPDWSRSPIDRFVLAELERQQRSPNPQARRADLLRRVSLDLTGLLPTPEEVDAFVSDTSADAYEDAVDRLLDSPRYGEHRARYWMDYARYGDTQGLHVDNYQHRWPYRDYVIRAFNDDMPYDQFTREQLAGDLLPPERLDQIVATGLIRCGISTGEGGTIIEELKANLARERAEMFGAVYLGLTTGCAACHDHKYDPLSQRDFYALTAFFNNLTEKASCDDRADWPPNVTVPKPDNAAAYDKVLAQKADVLRQLQQRRQRADQLITAWLQAGNRPTAVADKGLQLRLRLDENYKSGQPNKTLLHNTAPGTDSPEFTATGPAPQWGDDTCLWPSFRLDTNTRVNLGQTGDFEKDQAFSCGGWIKPRNVPGGKAWNTKAGALIAKMDIASGYRGWNLYYSGGPLHVQLIHQWPQNLISLETVGTTEYRSPFRLPEGSYEGTDPNVTLPRGGWAHVCFTYDGSGTAAGVKIYVNGQLQKTKVVGDALSGSIRTPAPMWLGRRHDGDPMQATAYQDMRIYNRELSAAEVARLPREDYAAEIIATKQPDAWTLDERKLVEDYFFDTVDAESIALQEQLPALDAELVRLSAGGAISLVCREKTGLAYADVLSRGVFNARAERVLADVPRFLPPLPPDAPHNRLGLAEWVVSPDNPLTARVTVNRVWQELFGTGLVATSDDFGTVGSPPSHRELLDWLAVEFVDSGWRVKQLYKTIVMSATYQQSAVATAELATTDADNRLLARGPRFRMDGEMLRDCALQASGLLVEKLGGKSVKPYQPPGVWETGSYGGSNTRIYKQDHGDNLYRRSLYTFVKRMAPMPNLEAFDATDRSATCVRRQRTNTPLAALVLMNDPQYLEAARHLGERAIREGGTSTAKRIDFLGRVLLSRSFSDADQKILHAAFDRLTASFADNPSDAEALISIGESSNQSVPDQPSLTTGKPSRSPQHQAGHPPSLANDGLRSDTNRFWSLDSSGGKPAWWEVDLETPTEVASVVVVGYYGDSRHYGFTVETSLDGQQWDLVADHRDNQQPSTAAGIRCEFEPRQVRFIRVNQTHNSANVGRHLVEVLAFGEPQPVAKSNGIDATELAVWMMLASTVMNSDAAINK
;
A
#
# COMPACT_ATOMS: atom_id res chain seq x y z
N MET A 1 -4.55 -40.60 67.08
CA MET A 1 -5.64 -41.60 66.99
C MET A 1 -5.87 -41.85 65.51
N SER A 2 -5.39 -42.90 64.85
CA SER A 2 -4.70 -44.16 65.22
C SER A 2 -3.90 -44.56 63.95
N ASN A 3 -2.56 -44.49 63.93
CA ASN A 3 -1.56 -45.53 64.30
C ASN A 3 -1.56 -46.76 63.37
N LEU A 4 -0.48 -47.37 62.88
CA LEU A 4 1.00 -47.39 63.08
C LEU A 4 1.60 -48.11 61.84
N GLY A 5 2.74 -47.73 61.24
CA GLY A 5 4.12 -48.16 61.59
C GLY A 5 4.56 -49.41 60.78
N PHE A 6 5.82 -49.67 60.36
CA PHE A 6 7.13 -49.01 60.45
C PHE A 6 8.16 -49.88 59.66
N ALA A 7 9.22 -49.25 59.09
CA ALA A 7 10.58 -49.76 58.74
C ALA A 7 10.77 -51.04 57.87
N GLY A 8 11.82 -51.20 57.04
CA GLY A 8 13.05 -50.43 56.78
C GLY A 8 14.20 -51.37 56.37
N ARG A 9 15.19 -50.80 55.64
CA ARG A 9 16.60 -51.21 55.41
C ARG A 9 17.02 -52.18 54.27
N LEU A 10 17.99 -51.66 53.50
CA LEU A 10 19.26 -52.25 52.97
C LEU A 10 19.12 -53.45 51.99
N GLY A 11 19.83 -53.57 50.87
CA GLY A 11 20.97 -52.87 50.31
C GLY A 11 21.74 -53.84 49.38
N THR A 12 22.43 -53.27 48.40
CA THR A 12 23.74 -53.70 47.86
C THR A 12 23.92 -54.89 46.91
N HIS A 13 24.69 -54.57 45.85
CA HIS A 13 25.74 -55.35 45.15
C HIS A 13 25.28 -56.41 44.12
N ALA A 14 25.59 -56.25 42.82
CA ALA A 14 26.87 -56.10 42.10
C ALA A 14 27.35 -57.43 41.50
N TYR A 15 28.07 -57.29 40.38
CA TYR A 15 29.10 -58.22 39.88
C TYR A 15 28.56 -59.49 39.16
N ARG A 16 29.11 -59.97 38.03
CA ARG A 16 30.30 -59.64 37.23
C ARG A 16 30.34 -60.65 36.06
N THR A 17 30.93 -60.27 34.91
CA THR A 17 31.82 -61.08 34.04
C THR A 17 31.23 -62.34 33.35
N VAL A 18 31.66 -62.84 32.19
CA VAL A 18 32.85 -62.63 31.33
C VAL A 18 32.55 -63.32 29.98
N THR A 19 32.81 -62.59 28.89
CA THR A 19 33.72 -62.97 27.79
C THR A 19 33.37 -64.06 26.75
N ALA A 20 33.66 -63.64 25.51
CA ALA A 20 34.24 -64.37 24.36
C ALA A 20 33.29 -65.16 23.44
N LEU A 21 33.13 -64.69 22.19
CA LEU A 21 33.89 -65.08 20.97
C LEU A 21 33.45 -66.50 20.53
N THR A 22 32.96 -66.77 19.32
CA THR A 22 33.44 -66.34 17.99
C THR A 22 32.44 -66.78 16.90
N LEU A 23 32.30 -65.93 15.89
CA LEU A 23 32.08 -66.15 14.44
C LEU A 23 31.31 -67.37 13.89
N GLY A 24 30.38 -67.05 12.99
CA GLY A 24 29.99 -67.89 11.85
C GLY A 24 28.81 -67.31 11.07
N LEU A 25 29.11 -66.57 9.98
CA LEU A 25 28.13 -66.06 9.00
C LEU A 25 27.18 -67.16 8.50
N TRP A 26 25.87 -66.87 8.44
CA TRP A 26 24.98 -67.23 7.34
C TRP A 26 23.92 -66.13 7.19
N ALA A 27 23.85 -65.55 5.99
CA ALA A 27 22.84 -64.57 5.60
C ALA A 27 21.63 -65.28 4.98
N VAL A 28 20.40 -64.96 5.40
CA VAL A 28 19.19 -65.01 4.55
C VAL A 28 18.16 -63.97 5.04
N SER A 29 17.90 -63.01 4.15
CA SER A 29 16.67 -62.24 3.89
C SER A 29 15.94 -61.51 5.02
N SER A 30 16.23 -60.21 5.11
CA SER A 30 15.28 -59.19 5.56
C SER A 30 14.15 -59.02 4.53
N THR A 31 12.95 -59.44 4.88
CA THR A 31 11.72 -58.99 4.22
C THR A 31 11.50 -57.52 4.55
N VAL A 32 11.80 -56.67 3.56
CA VAL A 32 11.33 -55.28 3.50
C VAL A 32 9.81 -55.32 3.67
N HIS A 33 9.31 -54.74 4.77
CA HIS A 33 7.88 -54.47 4.93
C HIS A 33 7.50 -53.42 3.89
N GLY A 34 6.70 -53.84 2.92
CA GLY A 34 6.08 -52.96 1.94
C GLY A 34 5.20 -51.93 2.63
N SER A 35 5.28 -50.71 2.10
CA SER A 35 4.43 -49.56 2.37
C SER A 35 2.93 -49.90 2.39
N ASP A 36 2.25 -49.32 3.38
CA ASP A 36 0.80 -49.30 3.59
C ASP A 36 -0.02 -49.04 2.30
N PRO A 37 -1.08 -49.82 2.00
CA PRO A 37 -1.90 -49.63 0.80
C PRO A 37 -2.97 -48.56 1.05
N SER A 38 -2.57 -47.29 1.13
CA SER A 38 -3.54 -46.19 0.95
C SER A 38 -3.87 -46.07 -0.54
N THR A 39 -5.16 -45.95 -0.87
CA THR A 39 -5.63 -45.60 -2.23
C THR A 39 -4.97 -44.31 -2.68
N LEU A 40 -4.51 -44.25 -3.93
CA LEU A 40 -3.88 -43.04 -4.46
C LEU A 40 -4.92 -41.92 -4.56
N ASP A 41 -4.55 -40.73 -4.07
CA ASP A 41 -5.34 -39.51 -4.22
C ASP A 41 -4.74 -38.68 -5.35
N PHE A 42 -5.56 -38.30 -6.33
CA PHE A 42 -5.10 -37.56 -7.48
C PHE A 42 -4.39 -36.25 -7.12
N ASN A 43 -4.93 -35.48 -6.18
CA ASN A 43 -4.37 -34.17 -5.83
C ASN A 43 -3.09 -34.29 -5.00
N ARG A 44 -2.99 -35.30 -4.14
CA ARG A 44 -1.82 -35.56 -3.30
C ARG A 44 -0.67 -36.19 -4.09
N ASP A 45 -0.97 -37.23 -4.88
CA ASP A 45 0.05 -38.14 -5.39
C ASP A 45 0.35 -37.94 -6.88
N ILE A 46 -0.61 -37.44 -7.69
CA ILE A 46 -0.53 -37.47 -9.16
C ILE A 46 -0.43 -36.09 -9.78
N ARG A 47 -1.30 -35.16 -9.39
CA ARG A 47 -1.31 -33.79 -9.92
C ARG A 47 0.03 -33.08 -9.74
N PRO A 48 0.79 -33.21 -8.64
CA PRO A 48 2.11 -32.58 -8.52
C PRO A 48 3.09 -33.07 -9.60
N ILE A 49 3.01 -34.35 -9.98
CA ILE A 49 3.83 -34.93 -11.06
C ILE A 49 3.46 -34.27 -12.40
N LEU A 50 2.17 -34.18 -12.71
CA LEU A 50 1.69 -33.57 -13.96
C LEU A 50 1.95 -32.06 -14.02
N SER A 51 1.77 -31.34 -12.91
CA SER A 51 2.01 -29.90 -12.80
C SER A 51 3.48 -29.57 -13.04
N ALA A 52 4.39 -30.27 -12.35
CA ALA A 52 5.83 -30.02 -12.43
C ALA A 52 6.42 -30.37 -13.81
N ASN A 53 5.92 -31.44 -14.45
CA ASN A 53 6.57 -31.99 -15.65
C ASN A 53 5.79 -31.76 -16.95
N CYS A 54 4.47 -31.51 -16.90
CA CYS A 54 3.62 -31.56 -18.10
C CYS A 54 2.83 -30.28 -18.37
N PHE A 55 2.38 -29.54 -17.35
CA PHE A 55 1.47 -28.39 -17.56
C PHE A 55 2.13 -27.21 -18.29
N ALA A 56 3.46 -27.12 -18.30
CA ALA A 56 4.14 -26.09 -19.07
C ALA A 56 3.86 -26.15 -20.58
N CYS A 57 3.64 -27.35 -21.14
CA CYS A 57 3.34 -27.58 -22.56
C CYS A 57 1.93 -28.12 -22.80
N HIS A 58 1.29 -28.71 -21.79
CA HIS A 58 -0.04 -29.33 -21.90
C HIS A 58 -1.03 -28.80 -20.85
N GLY A 59 -0.84 -27.56 -20.42
CA GLY A 59 -1.68 -26.89 -19.42
C GLY A 59 -2.60 -25.81 -20.01
N PRO A 60 -3.08 -24.88 -19.18
CA PRO A 60 -4.08 -23.89 -19.57
C PRO A 60 -3.63 -22.85 -20.61
N ASP A 61 -2.35 -22.50 -20.70
CA ASP A 61 -1.87 -21.47 -21.63
C ASP A 61 -1.87 -21.96 -23.09
N GLU A 62 -2.84 -21.51 -23.89
CA GLU A 62 -3.02 -21.90 -25.30
C GLU A 62 -1.82 -21.53 -26.18
N ALA A 63 -1.11 -20.43 -25.88
CA ALA A 63 -0.02 -19.94 -26.72
C ALA A 63 1.24 -20.83 -26.69
N HIS A 64 1.39 -21.64 -25.64
CA HIS A 64 2.48 -22.61 -25.48
C HIS A 64 1.97 -24.07 -25.49
N ARG A 65 0.69 -24.28 -25.82
CA ARG A 65 0.07 -25.59 -25.73
C ARG A 65 0.43 -26.46 -26.94
N GLU A 66 1.11 -27.56 -26.67
CA GLU A 66 1.48 -28.54 -27.67
C GLU A 66 0.38 -29.57 -27.90
N ALA A 67 0.21 -29.96 -29.16
CA ALA A 67 -0.78 -30.94 -29.63
C ALA A 67 -2.24 -30.66 -29.18
N ASP A 68 -2.56 -29.40 -28.84
CA ASP A 68 -3.82 -28.98 -28.21
C ASP A 68 -4.26 -29.88 -27.04
N LEU A 69 -3.28 -30.42 -26.29
CA LEU A 69 -3.53 -31.36 -25.20
C LEU A 69 -3.65 -30.62 -23.86
N ARG A 70 -4.67 -30.97 -23.08
CA ARG A 70 -4.96 -30.42 -21.75
C ARG A 70 -4.87 -31.50 -20.67
N LEU A 71 -3.68 -31.71 -20.11
CA LEU A 71 -3.46 -32.64 -19.00
C LEU A 71 -3.93 -32.08 -17.65
N ASP A 72 -4.29 -30.80 -17.60
CA ASP A 72 -4.83 -30.10 -16.43
C ASP A 72 -6.36 -30.21 -16.28
N THR A 73 -7.05 -30.82 -17.25
CA THR A 73 -8.52 -30.96 -17.25
C THR A 73 -8.95 -32.41 -17.42
N TYR A 74 -10.07 -32.78 -16.78
CA TYR A 74 -10.68 -34.11 -16.94
C TYR A 74 -10.94 -34.43 -18.43
N ALA A 75 -11.57 -33.50 -19.14
CA ALA A 75 -11.94 -33.70 -20.54
C ALA A 75 -10.71 -33.93 -21.44
N GLY A 76 -9.62 -33.19 -21.23
CA GLY A 76 -8.40 -33.34 -22.03
C GLY A 76 -7.63 -34.64 -21.77
N VAL A 77 -7.89 -35.31 -20.64
CA VAL A 77 -7.23 -36.58 -20.26
C VAL A 77 -8.05 -37.80 -20.68
N PHE A 78 -9.37 -37.78 -20.42
CA PHE A 78 -10.23 -38.97 -20.51
C PHE A 78 -11.18 -39.00 -21.71
N THR A 79 -11.28 -37.92 -22.50
CA THR A 79 -12.14 -37.91 -23.70
C THR A 79 -11.36 -38.44 -24.90
N ASP A 80 -12.03 -39.22 -25.74
CA ASP A 80 -11.47 -39.74 -26.98
C ASP A 80 -10.97 -38.58 -27.87
N ARG A 81 -9.71 -38.67 -28.30
CA ARG A 81 -9.15 -37.83 -29.36
C ARG A 81 -9.33 -38.54 -30.70
N GLU A 82 -8.61 -38.11 -31.73
CA GLU A 82 -8.75 -38.65 -33.10
C GLU A 82 -8.59 -40.18 -33.18
N TYR A 83 -7.97 -40.83 -32.19
CA TYR A 83 -7.79 -42.29 -32.14
C TYR A 83 -8.07 -42.93 -30.76
N ASP A 84 -7.65 -42.34 -29.63
CA ASP A 84 -7.86 -42.88 -28.25
C ASP A 84 -7.71 -41.76 -27.17
N PRO A 85 -8.19 -41.95 -25.92
CA PRO A 85 -7.93 -41.02 -24.82
C PRO A 85 -6.47 -41.11 -24.34
N VAL A 86 -5.96 -40.07 -23.68
CA VAL A 86 -4.55 -40.04 -23.21
C VAL A 86 -4.31 -40.98 -22.03
N ILE A 87 -5.37 -41.23 -21.26
CA ILE A 87 -5.41 -42.23 -20.20
C ILE A 87 -6.64 -43.08 -20.38
N VAL A 88 -6.45 -44.41 -20.33
CA VAL A 88 -7.53 -45.40 -20.30
C VAL A 88 -7.64 -45.92 -18.86
N PRO A 89 -8.66 -45.50 -18.09
CA PRO A 89 -8.85 -45.94 -16.71
C PRO A 89 -8.83 -47.47 -16.54
N GLY A 90 -8.04 -47.97 -15.60
CA GLY A 90 -7.86 -49.39 -15.31
C GLY A 90 -6.94 -50.12 -16.30
N LYS A 91 -6.35 -49.43 -17.27
CA LYS A 91 -5.52 -50.02 -18.32
C LYS A 91 -4.22 -49.25 -18.55
N PRO A 92 -3.21 -49.39 -17.65
CA PRO A 92 -1.96 -48.66 -17.76
C PRO A 92 -1.22 -48.94 -19.08
N ASP A 93 -1.20 -50.17 -19.57
CA ASP A 93 -0.48 -50.53 -20.80
C ASP A 93 -1.17 -50.01 -22.09
N GLU A 94 -2.45 -49.67 -22.02
CA GLU A 94 -3.21 -49.05 -23.13
C GLU A 94 -3.21 -47.51 -23.04
N SER A 95 -2.58 -46.91 -22.01
CA SER A 95 -2.62 -45.46 -21.78
C SER A 95 -1.42 -44.74 -22.42
N PRO A 96 -1.62 -43.89 -23.46
CA PRO A 96 -0.54 -43.16 -24.11
C PRO A 96 0.36 -42.34 -23.18
N LEU A 97 -0.17 -41.80 -22.08
CA LEU A 97 0.66 -41.07 -21.10
C LEU A 97 1.85 -41.92 -20.62
N LEU A 98 1.61 -43.19 -20.26
CA LEU A 98 2.66 -44.06 -19.75
C LEU A 98 3.65 -44.49 -20.83
N SER A 99 3.20 -44.69 -22.07
CA SER A 99 4.10 -45.02 -23.17
C SER A 99 5.05 -43.85 -23.47
N ARG A 100 4.57 -42.60 -23.41
CA ARG A 100 5.40 -41.40 -23.63
C ARG A 100 6.40 -41.15 -22.51
N VAL A 101 6.00 -41.26 -21.24
CA VAL A 101 6.95 -41.04 -20.11
C VAL A 101 7.96 -42.17 -19.94
N ARG A 102 7.72 -43.34 -20.55
CA ARG A 102 8.65 -44.49 -20.55
C ARG A 102 9.45 -44.62 -21.85
N SER A 103 9.17 -43.81 -22.86
CA SER A 103 9.86 -43.93 -24.14
C SER A 103 11.35 -43.61 -24.00
N HIS A 104 12.16 -44.27 -24.82
CA HIS A 104 13.59 -43.98 -24.97
C HIS A 104 13.89 -43.26 -26.28
N ASP A 105 12.87 -43.04 -27.12
CA ASP A 105 12.99 -42.27 -28.35
C ASP A 105 13.01 -40.78 -28.01
N PRO A 106 14.07 -40.03 -28.35
CA PRO A 106 14.14 -38.59 -28.10
C PRO A 106 12.97 -37.79 -28.70
N ASP A 107 12.34 -38.28 -29.77
CA ASP A 107 11.24 -37.60 -30.46
C ASP A 107 9.86 -37.96 -29.85
N GLU A 108 9.78 -39.00 -29.01
CA GLU A 108 8.52 -39.44 -28.37
C GLU A 108 8.51 -39.31 -26.85
N VAL A 109 9.67 -39.28 -26.21
CA VAL A 109 9.78 -39.21 -24.74
C VAL A 109 9.24 -37.90 -24.22
N MET A 110 8.43 -37.98 -23.17
CA MET A 110 7.87 -36.82 -22.49
C MET A 110 8.23 -36.84 -21.00
N PRO A 111 8.74 -35.73 -20.42
CA PRO A 111 9.12 -34.47 -21.08
C PRO A 111 10.29 -34.64 -22.05
N PRO A 112 10.37 -33.83 -23.13
CA PRO A 112 11.50 -33.87 -24.06
C PRO A 112 12.82 -33.54 -23.35
N ASN A 113 13.92 -34.16 -23.77
CA ASN A 113 15.24 -34.00 -23.14
C ASN A 113 15.76 -32.54 -23.13
N GLU A 114 15.27 -31.70 -24.05
CA GLU A 114 15.63 -30.28 -24.12
C GLU A 114 14.78 -29.37 -23.21
N HIS A 115 13.72 -29.90 -22.61
CA HIS A 115 12.72 -29.13 -21.84
C HIS A 115 12.53 -29.60 -20.39
N GLY A 116 13.24 -30.64 -19.92
CA GLY A 116 13.21 -31.06 -18.51
C GLY A 116 14.01 -32.34 -18.22
N GLU A 117 14.06 -32.72 -16.93
CA GLU A 117 14.53 -34.04 -16.51
C GLU A 117 13.43 -35.08 -16.73
N GLN A 118 13.80 -36.28 -17.17
CA GLN A 118 12.84 -37.38 -17.29
C GLN A 118 12.28 -37.76 -15.92
N LEU A 119 11.02 -38.19 -15.88
CA LEU A 119 10.37 -38.57 -14.61
C LEU A 119 11.18 -39.69 -13.92
N PRO A 120 11.48 -39.55 -12.63
CA PRO A 120 12.03 -40.63 -11.83
C PRO A 120 11.14 -41.88 -11.86
N ALA A 121 11.74 -43.07 -11.77
CA ALA A 121 11.01 -44.35 -11.85
C ALA A 121 9.88 -44.46 -10.81
N GLU A 122 10.05 -43.85 -9.64
CA GLU A 122 9.03 -43.78 -8.59
C GLU A 122 7.78 -42.98 -9.01
N GLN A 123 7.93 -41.87 -9.73
CA GLN A 123 6.82 -41.07 -10.23
C GLN A 123 6.08 -41.79 -11.37
N ILE A 124 6.82 -42.45 -12.26
CA ILE A 124 6.24 -43.29 -13.32
C ILE A 124 5.42 -44.43 -12.70
N GLU A 125 5.89 -45.03 -11.61
CA GLU A 125 5.16 -46.09 -10.92
C GLU A 125 3.89 -45.57 -10.21
N LEU A 126 3.92 -44.37 -9.65
CA LEU A 126 2.73 -43.71 -9.11
C LEU A 126 1.68 -43.46 -10.21
N LEU A 127 2.10 -42.92 -11.37
CA LEU A 127 1.22 -42.76 -12.53
C LEU A 127 0.63 -44.11 -12.98
N ARG A 128 1.45 -45.17 -13.03
CA ARG A 128 1.01 -46.52 -13.40
C ARG A 128 -0.05 -47.05 -12.44
N ARG A 129 0.22 -47.01 -11.15
CA ARG A 129 -0.70 -47.47 -10.11
C ARG A 129 -2.00 -46.67 -10.10
N TRP A 130 -1.94 -45.36 -10.27
CA TRP A 130 -3.13 -44.53 -10.32
C TRP A 130 -4.02 -44.89 -11.51
N ILE A 131 -3.43 -45.13 -12.68
CA ILE A 131 -4.19 -45.57 -13.85
C ILE A 131 -4.80 -46.96 -13.61
N ASP A 132 -4.03 -47.88 -13.04
CA ASP A 132 -4.46 -49.23 -12.66
C ASP A 132 -5.63 -49.21 -11.65
N GLU A 133 -5.62 -48.28 -10.70
CA GLU A 133 -6.69 -48.02 -9.71
C GLU A 133 -7.92 -47.30 -10.31
N GLY A 134 -7.96 -47.11 -11.64
CA GLY A 134 -9.10 -46.50 -12.34
C GLY A 134 -8.97 -45.00 -12.60
N ALA A 135 -7.78 -44.43 -12.45
CA ALA A 135 -7.44 -43.04 -12.76
C ALA A 135 -8.44 -42.02 -12.15
N SER A 136 -8.78 -42.18 -10.87
CA SER A 136 -9.70 -41.28 -10.18
C SER A 136 -9.25 -39.82 -10.33
N TRP A 137 -10.18 -38.92 -10.67
CA TRP A 137 -9.87 -37.50 -10.87
C TRP A 137 -10.40 -36.65 -9.74
N GLY A 138 -9.61 -35.67 -9.29
CA GLY A 138 -9.99 -34.73 -8.23
C GLY A 138 -9.83 -33.28 -8.66
N GLU A 139 -10.81 -32.44 -8.30
CA GLU A 139 -10.65 -30.98 -8.34
C GLU A 139 -9.58 -30.53 -7.34
N HIS A 140 -8.86 -29.45 -7.64
CA HIS A 140 -7.74 -29.01 -6.80
C HIS A 140 -8.22 -28.74 -5.38
N TRP A 141 -7.49 -29.21 -4.37
CA TRP A 141 -7.91 -29.15 -2.97
C TRP A 141 -8.26 -27.72 -2.52
N ALA A 142 -7.57 -26.71 -3.07
CA ALA A 142 -7.79 -25.30 -2.74
C ALA A 142 -9.03 -24.69 -3.43
N PHE A 143 -9.53 -25.29 -4.50
CA PHE A 143 -10.67 -24.78 -5.28
C PHE A 143 -12.00 -25.47 -4.91
N VAL A 144 -11.97 -26.43 -3.99
CA VAL A 144 -13.15 -27.08 -3.43
C VAL A 144 -13.41 -26.56 -2.02
N PRO A 145 -14.65 -26.20 -1.65
CA PRO A 145 -14.96 -25.69 -0.30
C PRO A 145 -14.49 -26.66 0.79
N PRO A 146 -13.83 -26.16 1.87
CA PRO A 146 -13.38 -27.03 2.95
C PRO A 146 -14.57 -27.68 3.65
N ARG A 147 -14.36 -28.92 4.10
CA ARG A 147 -15.31 -29.65 4.95
C ARG A 147 -14.62 -29.96 6.26
N ARG A 148 -15.37 -29.91 7.37
CA ARG A 148 -14.83 -30.24 8.70
C ARG A 148 -14.42 -31.73 8.72
N PRO A 149 -13.12 -32.05 8.82
CA PRO A 149 -12.69 -33.44 8.90
C PRO A 149 -13.02 -34.04 10.27
N SER A 150 -13.15 -35.36 10.33
CA SER A 150 -13.23 -36.10 11.58
C SER A 150 -11.90 -36.02 12.32
N LEU A 151 -11.93 -35.96 13.65
CA LEU A 151 -10.71 -35.95 14.44
C LEU A 151 -10.00 -37.31 14.36
N PRO A 152 -8.68 -37.36 14.08
CA PRO A 152 -7.93 -38.61 14.02
C PRO A 152 -7.93 -39.34 15.36
N ASP A 153 -7.89 -40.67 15.30
CA ASP A 153 -7.57 -41.52 16.44
C ASP A 153 -6.05 -41.57 16.62
N VAL A 154 -5.59 -41.28 17.84
CA VAL A 154 -4.16 -41.13 18.17
C VAL A 154 -3.81 -42.01 19.36
N SER A 155 -2.58 -42.52 19.39
CA SER A 155 -2.12 -43.45 20.42
C SER A 155 -1.95 -42.83 21.81
N THR A 156 -1.74 -41.51 21.87
CA THR A 156 -1.51 -40.76 23.13
C THR A 156 -2.48 -39.59 23.31
N PRO A 157 -3.78 -39.85 23.57
CA PRO A 157 -4.79 -38.81 23.65
C PRO A 157 -4.55 -37.81 24.79
N ASP A 158 -3.83 -38.19 25.86
CA ASP A 158 -3.57 -37.33 27.02
C ASP A 158 -2.61 -36.15 26.72
N TRP A 159 -1.83 -36.23 25.63
CA TRP A 159 -1.03 -35.09 25.17
C TRP A 159 -1.89 -34.03 24.47
N SER A 160 -2.96 -34.46 23.80
CA SER A 160 -3.85 -33.59 23.04
C SER A 160 -4.74 -32.76 23.96
N ARG A 161 -4.61 -31.44 23.88
CA ARG A 161 -5.45 -30.46 24.59
C ARG A 161 -6.52 -29.84 23.70
N SER A 162 -6.32 -29.88 22.39
CA SER A 162 -7.26 -29.39 21.40
C SER A 162 -7.30 -30.29 20.15
N PRO A 163 -8.30 -30.10 19.27
CA PRO A 163 -8.35 -30.76 17.96
C PRO A 163 -7.08 -30.60 17.12
N ILE A 164 -6.38 -29.46 17.21
CA ILE A 164 -5.11 -29.20 16.50
C ILE A 164 -4.10 -30.29 16.83
N ASP A 165 -3.99 -30.62 18.12
CA ASP A 165 -3.00 -31.57 18.62
C ASP A 165 -3.24 -32.98 18.07
N ARG A 166 -4.50 -33.36 17.80
CA ARG A 166 -4.81 -34.69 17.24
C ARG A 166 -4.34 -34.82 15.79
N PHE A 167 -4.52 -33.78 14.98
CA PHE A 167 -4.02 -33.79 13.59
C PHE A 167 -2.49 -33.81 13.53
N VAL A 168 -1.83 -33.04 14.38
CA VAL A 168 -0.36 -33.01 14.46
C VAL A 168 0.17 -34.35 14.97
N LEU A 169 -0.40 -34.88 16.04
CA LEU A 169 0.04 -36.15 16.62
C LEU A 169 -0.16 -37.32 15.64
N ALA A 170 -1.25 -37.35 14.89
CA ALA A 170 -1.46 -38.37 13.85
C ALA A 170 -0.35 -38.37 12.79
N GLU A 171 0.07 -37.19 12.33
CA GLU A 171 1.20 -37.09 11.37
C GLU A 171 2.53 -37.49 12.03
N LEU A 172 2.78 -37.09 13.27
CA LEU A 172 3.97 -37.51 14.00
C LEU A 172 4.02 -39.03 14.18
N GLU A 173 2.93 -39.67 14.56
CA GLU A 173 2.82 -41.12 14.70
C GLU A 173 3.07 -41.84 13.37
N ARG A 174 2.53 -41.32 12.26
CA ARG A 174 2.78 -41.83 10.90
C ARG A 174 4.26 -41.77 10.52
N GLN A 175 4.95 -40.73 10.97
CA GLN A 175 6.39 -40.53 10.75
C GLN A 175 7.28 -41.18 11.82
N GLN A 176 6.68 -41.94 12.76
CA GLN A 176 7.38 -42.55 13.90
C GLN A 176 8.15 -41.51 14.74
N ARG A 177 7.57 -40.32 14.88
CA ARG A 177 8.08 -39.19 15.66
C ARG A 177 7.23 -38.98 16.91
N SER A 178 7.79 -38.24 17.86
CA SER A 178 7.10 -37.84 19.09
C SER A 178 7.23 -36.34 19.29
N PRO A 179 6.21 -35.70 19.89
CA PRO A 179 6.27 -34.29 20.19
C PRO A 179 7.32 -33.99 21.27
N ASN A 180 7.86 -32.78 21.23
CA ASN A 180 8.71 -32.26 22.28
C ASN A 180 7.93 -32.03 23.59
N PRO A 181 8.61 -32.04 24.75
CA PRO A 181 7.98 -31.63 26.01
C PRO A 181 7.52 -30.17 25.93
N GLN A 182 6.56 -29.80 26.78
CA GLN A 182 6.11 -28.41 26.92
C GLN A 182 7.30 -27.48 27.24
N ALA A 183 7.28 -26.27 26.68
CA ALA A 183 8.28 -25.24 26.96
C ALA A 183 8.26 -24.84 28.44
N ARG A 184 9.39 -24.31 28.94
CA ARG A 184 9.43 -23.71 30.29
C ARG A 184 8.43 -22.55 30.34
N ARG A 185 7.76 -22.37 31.48
CA ARG A 185 6.73 -21.30 31.65
C ARG A 185 7.22 -19.92 31.18
N ALA A 186 8.44 -19.53 31.56
CA ALA A 186 9.05 -18.27 31.13
C ALA A 186 9.22 -18.15 29.60
N ASP A 187 9.70 -19.20 28.93
CA ASP A 187 9.85 -19.21 27.47
C ASP A 187 8.48 -19.16 26.77
N LEU A 188 7.50 -19.85 27.35
CA LEU A 188 6.15 -19.91 26.81
C LEU A 188 5.45 -18.54 26.90
N LEU A 189 5.55 -17.85 28.04
CA LEU A 189 5.02 -16.49 28.19
C LEU A 189 5.72 -15.52 27.24
N ARG A 190 7.05 -15.59 27.13
CA ARG A 190 7.82 -14.75 26.20
C ARG A 190 7.32 -14.91 24.77
N ARG A 191 7.19 -16.16 24.30
CA ARG A 191 6.75 -16.49 22.95
C ARG A 191 5.35 -15.92 22.69
N VAL A 192 4.38 -16.21 23.55
CA VAL A 192 3.00 -15.76 23.34
C VAL A 192 2.84 -14.25 23.47
N SER A 193 3.62 -13.57 24.33
CA SER A 193 3.65 -12.11 24.39
C SER A 193 4.17 -11.49 23.10
N LEU A 194 5.28 -12.01 22.57
CA LEU A 194 5.84 -11.54 21.30
C LEU A 194 4.89 -11.79 20.13
N ASP A 195 4.30 -12.98 20.05
CA ASP A 195 3.42 -13.36 18.94
C ASP A 195 2.08 -12.61 18.95
N LEU A 196 1.53 -12.32 20.14
CA LEU A 196 0.24 -11.62 20.25
C LEU A 196 0.38 -10.10 20.30
N THR A 197 1.48 -9.56 20.83
CA THR A 197 1.62 -8.10 21.07
C THR A 197 2.83 -7.46 20.40
N GLY A 198 3.77 -8.26 19.89
CA GLY A 198 5.02 -7.77 19.30
C GLY A 198 6.02 -7.24 20.33
N LEU A 199 5.78 -7.46 21.62
CA LEU A 199 6.52 -6.90 22.74
C LEU A 199 6.86 -7.98 23.79
N LEU A 200 7.90 -7.71 24.58
CA LEU A 200 8.34 -8.58 25.66
C LEU A 200 7.42 -8.48 26.88
N PRO A 201 7.21 -9.57 27.65
CA PRO A 201 6.61 -9.47 28.96
C PRO A 201 7.60 -8.79 29.93
N THR A 202 7.11 -8.03 30.90
CA THR A 202 7.96 -7.46 31.94
C THR A 202 8.45 -8.55 32.91
N PRO A 203 9.57 -8.37 33.63
CA PRO A 203 10.02 -9.31 34.64
C PRO A 203 8.96 -9.66 35.69
N GLU A 204 8.12 -8.68 36.06
CA GLU A 204 7.02 -8.86 37.03
C GLU A 204 5.91 -9.74 36.45
N GLU A 205 5.56 -9.57 35.18
CA GLU A 205 4.58 -10.43 34.50
C GLU A 205 5.10 -11.87 34.38
N VAL A 206 6.39 -12.04 34.11
CA VAL A 206 7.04 -13.36 34.09
C VAL A 206 6.99 -14.02 35.47
N ASP A 207 7.37 -13.30 36.53
CA ASP A 207 7.36 -13.84 37.89
C ASP A 207 5.94 -14.22 38.34
N ALA A 208 4.96 -13.37 38.05
CA ALA A 208 3.55 -13.65 38.34
C ALA A 208 3.07 -14.91 37.62
N PHE A 209 3.35 -15.04 36.31
CA PHE A 209 2.95 -16.21 35.54
C PHE A 209 3.69 -17.48 35.96
N VAL A 210 4.98 -17.40 36.26
CA VAL A 210 5.78 -18.58 36.66
C VAL A 210 5.36 -19.07 38.05
N SER A 211 4.99 -18.16 38.95
CA SER A 211 4.53 -18.50 40.31
C SER A 211 3.07 -18.94 40.39
N ASP A 212 2.24 -18.58 39.41
CA ASP A 212 0.86 -19.07 39.32
C ASP A 212 0.84 -20.56 38.94
N THR A 213 0.27 -21.36 39.84
CA THR A 213 0.13 -22.82 39.67
C THR A 213 -1.28 -23.25 39.32
N SER A 214 -2.20 -22.29 39.11
CA SER A 214 -3.55 -22.57 38.63
C SER A 214 -3.52 -23.25 37.27
N ALA A 215 -4.55 -24.06 36.99
CA ALA A 215 -4.69 -24.74 35.70
C ALA A 215 -4.91 -23.74 34.55
N ASP A 216 -5.54 -22.59 34.86
CA ASP A 216 -5.98 -21.59 33.90
C ASP A 216 -4.93 -20.47 33.68
N ALA A 217 -3.83 -20.48 34.43
CA ALA A 217 -2.79 -19.43 34.40
C ALA A 217 -2.33 -19.05 32.98
N TYR A 218 -2.22 -20.02 32.08
CA TYR A 218 -1.80 -19.76 30.69
C TYR A 218 -2.93 -19.13 29.86
N GLU A 219 -4.17 -19.59 30.06
CA GLU A 219 -5.33 -19.01 29.40
C GLU A 219 -5.55 -17.56 29.84
N ASP A 220 -5.46 -17.28 31.14
CA ASP A 220 -5.57 -15.93 31.69
C ASP A 220 -4.49 -14.99 31.13
N ALA A 221 -3.28 -15.51 30.92
CA ALA A 221 -2.21 -14.75 30.29
C ALA A 221 -2.51 -14.46 28.81
N VAL A 222 -3.04 -15.43 28.06
CA VAL A 222 -3.46 -15.27 26.66
C VAL A 222 -4.59 -14.24 26.54
N ASP A 223 -5.62 -14.34 27.38
CA ASP A 223 -6.77 -13.43 27.35
C ASP A 223 -6.35 -12.00 27.65
N ARG A 224 -5.51 -11.79 28.67
CA ARG A 224 -4.92 -10.49 28.98
C ARG A 224 -4.12 -9.89 27.82
N LEU A 225 -3.38 -10.72 27.07
CA LEU A 225 -2.59 -10.26 25.93
C LEU A 225 -3.48 -9.92 24.72
N LEU A 226 -4.53 -10.70 24.47
CA LEU A 226 -5.52 -10.45 23.41
C LEU A 226 -6.37 -9.21 23.70
N ASP A 227 -6.66 -8.91 24.96
CA ASP A 227 -7.38 -7.70 25.39
C ASP A 227 -6.50 -6.43 25.41
N SER A 228 -5.18 -6.59 25.31
CA SER A 228 -4.26 -5.45 25.25
C SER A 228 -4.40 -4.68 23.94
N PRO A 229 -4.42 -3.33 23.95
CA PRO A 229 -4.37 -2.52 22.72
C PRO A 229 -3.14 -2.78 21.83
N ARG A 230 -2.07 -3.35 22.43
CA ARG A 230 -0.85 -3.75 21.73
C ARG A 230 -1.10 -4.85 20.69
N TYR A 231 -2.15 -5.66 20.89
CA TYR A 231 -2.58 -6.70 19.95
C TYR A 231 -2.94 -6.08 18.60
N GLY A 232 -3.86 -5.12 18.57
CA GLY A 232 -4.33 -4.50 17.33
C GLY A 232 -3.24 -3.79 16.55
N GLU A 233 -2.28 -3.13 17.24
CA GLU A 233 -1.09 -2.57 16.59
C GLU A 233 -0.20 -3.65 15.97
N HIS A 234 0.02 -4.75 16.69
CA HIS A 234 0.83 -5.84 16.18
C HIS A 234 0.18 -6.55 14.98
N ARG A 235 -1.15 -6.71 14.98
CA ARG A 235 -1.91 -7.25 13.84
C ARG A 235 -1.95 -6.28 12.66
N ALA A 236 -2.17 -5.00 12.92
CA ALA A 236 -2.20 -3.98 11.89
C ALA A 236 -0.87 -3.92 11.11
N ARG A 237 0.27 -4.18 11.75
CA ARG A 237 1.57 -4.24 11.08
C ARG A 237 1.62 -5.24 9.92
N TYR A 238 1.13 -6.46 10.11
CA TYR A 238 1.03 -7.45 9.03
C TYR A 238 0.05 -6.99 7.96
N TRP A 239 -1.10 -6.45 8.36
CA TRP A 239 -2.09 -5.94 7.41
C TRP A 239 -1.57 -4.77 6.57
N MET A 240 -0.69 -3.93 7.11
CA MET A 240 -0.05 -2.86 6.34
C MET A 240 0.77 -3.44 5.18
N ASP A 241 1.29 -4.67 5.28
CA ASP A 241 2.07 -5.32 4.21
C ASP A 241 1.14 -5.69 3.06
N TYR A 242 -0.02 -6.25 3.43
CA TYR A 242 -1.06 -6.67 2.49
C TYR A 242 -1.67 -5.46 1.78
N ALA A 243 -1.87 -4.36 2.52
CA ALA A 243 -2.42 -3.12 1.98
C ALA A 243 -1.42 -2.35 1.10
N ARG A 244 -0.11 -2.65 1.20
CA ARG A 244 1.00 -1.79 0.74
C ARG A 244 0.94 -0.42 1.38
N TYR A 245 0.65 -0.29 2.66
CA TYR A 245 0.55 1.04 3.27
C TYR A 245 1.87 1.81 3.13
N GLY A 246 1.82 3.04 2.64
CA GLY A 246 2.96 3.95 2.57
C GLY A 246 2.47 5.39 2.72
N ASP A 247 3.24 6.23 3.41
CA ASP A 247 2.90 7.64 3.65
C ASP A 247 3.19 8.53 2.42
N THR A 248 3.73 7.95 1.35
CA THR A 248 4.06 8.63 0.10
C THR A 248 3.50 7.91 -1.14
N GLN A 249 3.46 8.64 -2.24
CA GLN A 249 2.91 8.19 -3.52
C GLN A 249 3.69 7.03 -4.14
N GLY A 250 5.02 7.01 -3.98
CA GLY A 250 5.95 6.24 -4.80
C GLY A 250 6.35 6.99 -6.07
N LEU A 251 7.19 6.33 -6.88
CA LEU A 251 7.64 6.80 -8.20
C LEU A 251 8.28 8.21 -8.17
N HIS A 252 8.38 8.85 -9.34
CA HIS A 252 9.19 10.03 -9.65
C HIS A 252 9.31 11.09 -8.53
N VAL A 253 8.19 11.66 -8.04
CA VAL A 253 8.23 12.75 -7.03
C VAL A 253 8.09 12.24 -5.58
N ASP A 254 7.46 11.07 -5.38
CA ASP A 254 7.25 10.42 -4.08
C ASP A 254 6.71 11.35 -2.96
N ASN A 255 5.74 12.21 -3.31
CA ASN A 255 5.14 13.19 -2.40
C ASN A 255 4.30 12.52 -1.30
N TYR A 256 4.13 13.22 -0.17
CA TYR A 256 3.30 12.77 0.96
C TYR A 256 1.81 12.59 0.59
N GLN A 257 1.16 11.59 1.21
CA GLN A 257 -0.28 11.26 1.08
C GLN A 257 -0.95 11.08 2.45
N HIS A 258 -2.16 11.63 2.62
CA HIS A 258 -2.92 11.53 3.87
C HIS A 258 -3.60 10.16 4.05
N ARG A 259 -2.84 9.14 4.48
CA ARG A 259 -3.33 7.75 4.63
C ARG A 259 -3.41 7.23 6.07
N TRP A 260 -2.77 7.88 7.04
CA TRP A 260 -2.70 7.38 8.42
C TRP A 260 -4.05 7.09 9.11
N PRO A 261 -5.19 7.77 8.81
CA PRO A 261 -6.47 7.40 9.43
C PRO A 261 -6.94 5.99 9.05
N TYR A 262 -6.55 5.48 7.86
CA TYR A 262 -6.80 4.10 7.46
C TYR A 262 -6.03 3.10 8.33
N ARG A 263 -4.75 3.37 8.63
CA ARG A 263 -3.97 2.53 9.55
C ARG A 263 -4.63 2.48 10.93
N ASP A 264 -5.10 3.63 11.43
CA ASP A 264 -5.76 3.73 12.73
C ASP A 264 -7.11 2.98 12.76
N TYR A 265 -7.87 2.97 11.65
CA TYR A 265 -9.05 2.11 11.49
C TYR A 265 -8.67 0.62 11.63
N VAL A 266 -7.61 0.17 10.96
CA VAL A 266 -7.17 -1.24 11.02
C VAL A 266 -6.76 -1.64 12.44
N ILE A 267 -6.06 -0.76 13.18
CA ILE A 267 -5.71 -0.99 14.58
C ILE A 267 -6.97 -1.17 15.45
N ARG A 268 -7.97 -0.29 15.30
CA ARG A 268 -9.24 -0.39 16.03
C ARG A 268 -9.98 -1.66 15.68
N ALA A 269 -10.11 -1.99 14.39
CA ALA A 269 -10.83 -3.17 13.93
C ALA A 269 -10.30 -4.48 14.56
N PHE A 270 -8.97 -4.63 14.67
CA PHE A 270 -8.39 -5.79 15.35
C PHE A 270 -8.55 -5.74 16.88
N ASN A 271 -8.42 -4.57 17.50
CA ASN A 271 -8.60 -4.44 18.95
C ASN A 271 -10.04 -4.73 19.39
N ASP A 272 -11.02 -4.30 18.59
CA ASP A 272 -12.45 -4.54 18.83
C ASP A 272 -12.88 -5.98 18.46
N ASP A 273 -11.95 -6.79 17.94
CA ASP A 273 -12.19 -8.14 17.41
C ASP A 273 -13.35 -8.14 16.41
N MET A 274 -13.33 -7.17 15.50
CA MET A 274 -14.29 -7.08 14.41
C MET A 274 -14.27 -8.40 13.62
N PRO A 275 -15.44 -9.01 13.36
CA PRO A 275 -15.51 -10.19 12.49
C PRO A 275 -14.76 -9.96 11.18
N TYR A 276 -13.90 -10.90 10.78
CA TYR A 276 -13.05 -10.73 9.61
C TYR A 276 -13.85 -10.59 8.31
N ASP A 277 -15.04 -11.18 8.24
CA ASP A 277 -15.96 -11.00 7.12
C ASP A 277 -16.48 -9.56 7.04
N GLN A 278 -16.88 -8.96 8.17
CA GLN A 278 -17.22 -7.54 8.25
C GLN A 278 -16.03 -6.65 7.88
N PHE A 279 -14.85 -6.92 8.44
CA PHE A 279 -13.63 -6.20 8.12
C PHE A 279 -13.36 -6.22 6.60
N THR A 280 -13.47 -7.39 5.97
CA THR A 280 -13.30 -7.56 4.53
C THR A 280 -14.35 -6.80 3.72
N ARG A 281 -15.63 -6.84 4.11
CA ARG A 281 -16.70 -6.08 3.44
C ARG A 281 -16.45 -4.58 3.47
N GLU A 282 -16.05 -4.04 4.60
CA GLU A 282 -15.78 -2.61 4.75
C GLU A 282 -14.55 -2.18 3.92
N GLN A 283 -13.50 -3.00 3.91
CA GLN A 283 -12.29 -2.76 3.12
C GLN A 283 -12.56 -2.70 1.61
N LEU A 284 -13.41 -3.60 1.09
CA LEU A 284 -13.67 -3.70 -0.34
C LEU A 284 -14.82 -2.81 -0.82
N ALA A 285 -15.84 -2.62 0.01
CA ALA A 285 -17.12 -2.03 -0.39
C ALA A 285 -17.74 -1.11 0.67
N GLY A 286 -16.98 -0.61 1.65
CA GLY A 286 -17.51 0.26 2.71
C GLY A 286 -18.20 1.55 2.23
N ASP A 287 -17.91 2.03 1.02
CA ASP A 287 -18.60 3.15 0.38
C ASP A 287 -19.94 2.77 -0.30
N LEU A 288 -20.16 1.47 -0.52
CA LEU A 288 -21.38 0.88 -1.07
C LEU A 288 -22.30 0.31 0.01
N LEU A 289 -21.79 0.13 1.23
CA LEU A 289 -22.59 -0.19 2.40
C LEU A 289 -23.31 1.07 2.89
N PRO A 290 -24.51 0.94 3.50
CA PRO A 290 -25.11 2.04 4.23
C PRO A 290 -24.11 2.56 5.29
N PRO A 291 -23.65 3.82 5.22
CA PRO A 291 -22.58 4.31 6.07
C PRO A 291 -23.09 4.60 7.50
N GLU A 292 -22.99 3.63 8.40
CA GLU A 292 -23.39 3.78 9.80
C GLU A 292 -22.29 4.43 10.66
N ARG A 293 -21.02 4.25 10.26
CA ARG A 293 -19.84 4.85 10.90
C ARG A 293 -18.87 5.37 9.86
N LEU A 294 -18.14 6.45 10.17
CA LEU A 294 -17.14 6.98 9.24
C LEU A 294 -16.05 5.95 8.92
N ASP A 295 -15.70 5.12 9.90
CA ASP A 295 -14.70 4.07 9.78
C ASP A 295 -14.99 3.07 8.64
N GLN A 296 -16.27 2.80 8.33
CA GLN A 296 -16.66 1.99 7.17
C GLN A 296 -16.18 2.60 5.86
N ILE A 297 -16.30 3.92 5.71
CA ILE A 297 -15.86 4.62 4.50
C ILE A 297 -14.32 4.71 4.48
N VAL A 298 -13.69 4.96 5.64
CA VAL A 298 -12.22 5.00 5.78
C VAL A 298 -11.57 3.65 5.44
N ALA A 299 -12.23 2.53 5.75
CA ALA A 299 -11.77 1.18 5.44
C ALA A 299 -11.45 0.99 3.94
N THR A 300 -12.23 1.62 3.06
CA THR A 300 -11.97 1.56 1.61
C THR A 300 -10.63 2.16 1.17
N GLY A 301 -9.92 2.82 2.09
CA GLY A 301 -8.53 3.24 1.94
C GLY A 301 -7.57 2.11 1.53
N LEU A 302 -7.90 0.83 1.77
CA LEU A 302 -7.13 -0.32 1.25
C LEU A 302 -6.86 -0.22 -0.26
N ILE A 303 -7.90 0.09 -1.02
CA ILE A 303 -7.86 0.18 -2.49
C ILE A 303 -7.06 1.44 -2.94
N ARG A 304 -6.87 2.41 -2.03
CA ARG A 304 -6.07 3.64 -2.24
C ARG A 304 -4.64 3.54 -1.73
N CYS A 305 -4.25 2.43 -1.10
CA CYS A 305 -2.91 2.26 -0.53
C CYS A 305 -1.83 1.93 -1.57
N GLY A 306 -2.18 1.53 -2.80
CA GLY A 306 -1.21 1.28 -3.86
C GLY A 306 -0.31 2.48 -4.22
N ILE A 307 0.67 2.24 -5.09
CA ILE A 307 1.50 3.27 -5.69
C ILE A 307 0.63 4.22 -6.53
N SER A 308 0.96 5.50 -6.52
CA SER A 308 0.29 6.55 -7.30
C SER A 308 1.32 7.52 -7.87
N THR A 309 0.95 8.33 -8.86
CA THR A 309 1.84 9.35 -9.42
C THR A 309 1.10 10.61 -9.86
N GLY A 310 1.73 11.76 -9.61
CA GLY A 310 1.36 13.08 -10.12
C GLY A 310 2.20 13.53 -11.33
N GLU A 311 3.11 12.68 -11.80
CA GLU A 311 4.16 13.06 -12.75
C GLU A 311 3.62 13.57 -14.09
N GLY A 312 4.25 14.64 -14.58
CA GLY A 312 3.97 15.18 -15.90
C GLY A 312 4.50 14.27 -17.01
N GLY A 313 3.65 13.92 -17.97
CA GLY A 313 4.00 13.05 -19.10
C GLY A 313 3.52 11.61 -18.96
N THR A 314 2.97 11.21 -17.81
CA THR A 314 2.33 9.89 -17.65
C THR A 314 1.16 9.72 -18.61
N ILE A 315 1.02 8.56 -19.23
CA ILE A 315 -0.16 8.25 -20.05
C ILE A 315 -1.30 7.86 -19.09
N ILE A 316 -2.35 8.68 -18.98
CA ILE A 316 -3.45 8.49 -18.01
C ILE A 316 -4.14 7.14 -18.19
N GLU A 317 -4.32 6.68 -19.42
CA GLU A 317 -4.95 5.40 -19.74
C GLU A 317 -4.10 4.22 -19.30
N GLU A 318 -2.77 4.31 -19.47
CA GLU A 318 -1.82 3.32 -18.95
C GLU A 318 -1.84 3.30 -17.43
N LEU A 319 -1.81 4.46 -16.78
CA LEU A 319 -1.90 4.57 -15.33
C LEU A 319 -3.20 3.98 -14.80
N LYS A 320 -4.33 4.26 -15.45
CA LYS A 320 -5.64 3.69 -15.10
C LYS A 320 -5.63 2.16 -15.21
N ALA A 321 -5.09 1.61 -16.29
CA ALA A 321 -4.96 0.17 -16.48
C ALA A 321 -4.07 -0.47 -15.41
N ASN A 322 -2.92 0.16 -15.12
CA ASN A 322 -1.98 -0.32 -14.09
C ASN A 322 -2.56 -0.28 -12.68
N LEU A 323 -3.29 0.80 -12.31
CA LEU A 323 -3.95 0.89 -11.01
C LEU A 323 -5.03 -0.19 -10.84
N ALA A 324 -5.85 -0.43 -11.87
CA ALA A 324 -6.87 -1.47 -11.82
C ALA A 324 -6.24 -2.88 -11.75
N ARG A 325 -5.20 -3.13 -12.56
CA ARG A 325 -4.41 -4.37 -12.57
C ARG A 325 -3.82 -4.67 -11.18
N GLU A 326 -3.13 -3.70 -10.59
CA GLU A 326 -2.48 -3.84 -9.27
C GLU A 326 -3.48 -4.15 -8.15
N ARG A 327 -4.69 -3.57 -8.21
CA ARG A 327 -5.77 -3.86 -7.26
C ARG A 327 -6.33 -5.27 -7.41
N ALA A 328 -6.45 -5.78 -8.64
CA ALA A 328 -6.84 -7.16 -8.89
C ALA A 328 -5.76 -8.15 -8.43
N GLU A 329 -4.48 -7.81 -8.63
CA GLU A 329 -3.34 -8.57 -8.13
C GLU A 329 -3.32 -8.58 -6.59
N MET A 330 -3.58 -7.45 -5.94
CA MET A 330 -3.79 -7.41 -4.49
C MET A 330 -4.89 -8.38 -4.07
N PHE A 331 -6.07 -8.26 -4.68
CA PHE A 331 -7.23 -9.01 -4.25
C PHE A 331 -6.96 -10.51 -4.38
N GLY A 332 -6.36 -10.92 -5.50
CA GLY A 332 -5.90 -12.29 -5.73
C GLY A 332 -4.92 -12.77 -4.65
N ALA A 333 -3.89 -11.98 -4.38
CA ALA A 333 -2.91 -12.33 -3.36
C ALA A 333 -3.53 -12.37 -1.95
N VAL A 334 -4.21 -11.31 -1.52
CA VAL A 334 -4.71 -11.12 -0.15
C VAL A 334 -5.89 -12.04 0.15
N TYR A 335 -6.90 -12.14 -0.70
CA TYR A 335 -8.13 -12.86 -0.33
C TYR A 335 -8.21 -14.27 -0.91
N LEU A 336 -7.56 -14.51 -2.06
CA LEU A 336 -7.58 -15.81 -2.72
C LEU A 336 -6.28 -16.61 -2.52
N GLY A 337 -5.18 -15.95 -2.14
CA GLY A 337 -3.88 -16.60 -2.08
C GLY A 337 -3.42 -17.08 -3.46
N LEU A 338 -3.73 -16.35 -4.53
CA LEU A 338 -3.43 -16.72 -5.91
C LEU A 338 -2.60 -15.64 -6.63
N THR A 339 -1.74 -16.09 -7.53
CA THR A 339 -0.87 -15.27 -8.39
C THR A 339 -1.61 -14.84 -9.67
N THR A 340 -2.59 -13.95 -9.53
CA THR A 340 -3.46 -13.55 -10.66
C THR A 340 -2.76 -12.70 -11.73
N GLY A 341 -1.63 -12.05 -11.42
CA GLY A 341 -0.99 -11.07 -12.29
C GLY A 341 -0.44 -11.61 -13.62
N CYS A 342 -0.04 -12.88 -13.71
CA CYS A 342 0.39 -13.48 -14.98
C CYS A 342 -0.74 -13.44 -16.01
N ALA A 343 -1.99 -13.54 -15.55
CA ALA A 343 -3.17 -13.53 -16.40
C ALA A 343 -3.46 -12.16 -17.05
N ALA A 344 -2.72 -11.10 -16.71
CA ALA A 344 -2.85 -9.81 -17.38
C ALA A 344 -2.43 -9.87 -18.87
N CYS A 345 -1.48 -10.73 -19.23
CA CYS A 345 -0.89 -10.76 -20.57
C CYS A 345 -1.29 -11.96 -21.42
N HIS A 346 -1.60 -13.09 -20.81
CA HIS A 346 -1.99 -14.36 -21.44
C HIS A 346 -2.81 -15.19 -20.44
N ASP A 347 -3.37 -16.33 -20.82
CA ASP A 347 -3.98 -17.23 -19.84
C ASP A 347 -2.92 -17.72 -18.84
N HIS A 348 -3.28 -17.84 -17.56
CA HIS A 348 -2.31 -18.25 -16.55
C HIS A 348 -1.68 -19.60 -16.91
N LYS A 349 -0.37 -19.76 -16.67
CA LYS A 349 0.41 -20.89 -17.19
C LYS A 349 0.00 -22.25 -16.59
N TYR A 350 -0.40 -22.26 -15.32
CA TYR A 350 -0.66 -23.50 -14.56
C TYR A 350 -2.07 -23.58 -13.99
N ASP A 351 -2.51 -22.52 -13.33
CA ASP A 351 -3.88 -22.42 -12.79
C ASP A 351 -4.95 -22.14 -13.86
N PRO A 352 -6.20 -22.60 -13.62
CA PRO A 352 -7.33 -22.44 -14.54
C PRO A 352 -7.90 -21.00 -14.57
N LEU A 353 -7.02 -20.00 -14.54
CA LEU A 353 -7.35 -18.58 -14.60
C LEU A 353 -7.09 -18.06 -16.02
N SER A 354 -8.13 -17.78 -16.79
CA SER A 354 -7.95 -17.19 -18.12
C SER A 354 -7.69 -15.68 -18.03
N GLN A 355 -7.12 -15.09 -19.09
CA GLN A 355 -6.96 -13.65 -19.21
C GLN A 355 -8.32 -12.94 -19.08
N ARG A 356 -9.37 -13.51 -19.68
CA ARG A 356 -10.74 -13.02 -19.52
C ARG A 356 -11.18 -12.92 -18.06
N ASP A 357 -10.90 -13.94 -17.24
CA ASP A 357 -11.26 -13.99 -15.83
C ASP A 357 -10.50 -12.91 -15.03
N PHE A 358 -9.22 -12.68 -15.37
CA PHE A 358 -8.41 -11.61 -14.78
C PHE A 358 -9.01 -10.22 -15.04
N TYR A 359 -9.42 -9.94 -16.28
CA TYR A 359 -10.02 -8.65 -16.61
C TYR A 359 -11.44 -8.51 -16.05
N ALA A 360 -12.21 -9.60 -15.94
CA ALA A 360 -13.50 -9.59 -15.24
C ALA A 360 -13.31 -9.25 -13.74
N LEU A 361 -12.28 -9.80 -13.09
CA LEU A 361 -11.94 -9.41 -11.72
C LEU A 361 -11.45 -7.95 -11.64
N THR A 362 -10.66 -7.51 -12.62
CA THR A 362 -10.14 -6.13 -12.70
C THR A 362 -11.26 -5.10 -12.86
N ALA A 363 -12.37 -5.47 -13.50
CA ALA A 363 -13.51 -4.58 -13.72
C ALA A 363 -14.11 -4.02 -12.42
N PHE A 364 -14.11 -4.80 -11.31
CA PHE A 364 -14.53 -4.31 -9.99
C PHE A 364 -13.71 -3.09 -9.53
N PHE A 365 -12.42 -3.05 -9.86
CA PHE A 365 -11.50 -1.98 -9.44
C PHE A 365 -11.29 -0.90 -10.51
N ASN A 366 -11.84 -1.09 -11.71
CA ASN A 366 -11.82 -0.12 -12.80
C ASN A 366 -13.02 0.85 -12.77
N ASN A 367 -13.98 0.62 -11.87
CA ASN A 367 -15.22 1.39 -11.73
C ASN A 367 -15.20 2.45 -10.62
N LEU A 368 -14.04 3.09 -10.37
CA LEU A 368 -13.89 4.05 -9.28
C LEU A 368 -14.01 5.49 -9.75
N THR A 369 -14.51 6.38 -8.89
CA THR A 369 -14.61 7.83 -9.13
C THR A 369 -13.27 8.58 -8.96
N GLU A 370 -12.19 7.83 -8.80
CA GLU A 370 -10.85 8.34 -8.58
C GLU A 370 -10.23 8.75 -9.92
N LYS A 371 -9.56 9.90 -9.93
CA LYS A 371 -8.69 10.27 -11.05
C LYS A 371 -7.43 9.41 -11.01
N ALA A 372 -7.03 8.82 -12.14
CA ALA A 372 -5.83 7.97 -12.18
C ALA A 372 -4.56 8.68 -11.68
N SER A 373 -4.36 9.95 -12.03
CA SER A 373 -3.27 10.75 -11.46
C SER A 373 -3.67 11.38 -10.13
N CYS A 374 -2.73 11.42 -9.19
CA CYS A 374 -2.92 12.07 -7.90
C CYS A 374 -2.63 13.58 -7.91
N ASP A 375 -2.23 14.15 -9.05
CA ASP A 375 -1.92 15.57 -9.23
C ASP A 375 -0.90 16.12 -8.20
N ASP A 376 -0.01 15.26 -7.68
CA ASP A 376 0.92 15.55 -6.57
C ASP A 376 0.24 16.01 -5.26
N ARG A 377 -1.05 15.75 -5.10
CA ARG A 377 -1.85 16.19 -3.96
C ARG A 377 -1.85 15.17 -2.83
N ALA A 378 -1.58 15.63 -1.61
CA ALA A 378 -1.71 14.79 -0.41
C ALA A 378 -3.16 14.41 -0.08
N ASP A 379 -4.12 15.20 -0.56
CA ASP A 379 -5.57 15.01 -0.38
C ASP A 379 -6.24 14.47 -1.66
N TRP A 380 -5.58 13.56 -2.38
CA TRP A 380 -6.02 13.02 -3.67
C TRP A 380 -7.45 12.45 -3.64
N PRO A 381 -8.44 13.13 -4.25
CA PRO A 381 -9.84 12.70 -4.12
C PRO A 381 -10.16 11.40 -4.89
N PRO A 382 -11.16 10.61 -4.46
CA PRO A 382 -12.09 10.90 -3.35
C PRO A 382 -11.41 10.79 -1.97
N ASN A 383 -11.85 11.64 -1.05
CA ASN A 383 -11.35 11.68 0.31
C ASN A 383 -12.50 12.05 1.25
N VAL A 384 -12.32 11.79 2.53
CA VAL A 384 -13.21 12.25 3.60
C VAL A 384 -12.40 12.99 4.65
N THR A 385 -13.03 13.93 5.35
CA THR A 385 -12.43 14.55 6.53
C THR A 385 -12.94 13.84 7.77
N VAL A 386 -12.05 13.18 8.48
CA VAL A 386 -12.27 12.56 9.79
C VAL A 386 -12.45 13.66 10.82
N PRO A 387 -13.64 13.76 11.47
CA PRO A 387 -13.92 14.83 12.42
C PRO A 387 -12.95 14.75 13.61
N LYS A 388 -12.76 15.89 14.28
CA LYS A 388 -12.07 15.89 15.57
C LYS A 388 -12.88 15.04 16.57
N PRO A 389 -12.22 14.43 17.58
CA PRO A 389 -12.89 13.58 18.56
C PRO A 389 -14.16 14.20 19.18
N ASP A 390 -14.12 15.49 19.50
CA ASP A 390 -15.26 16.21 20.10
C ASP A 390 -16.51 16.27 19.20
N ASN A 391 -16.36 16.13 17.88
CA ASN A 391 -17.45 16.17 16.91
C ASN A 391 -17.86 14.78 16.40
N ALA A 392 -17.14 13.71 16.78
CA ALA A 392 -17.35 12.37 16.22
C ALA A 392 -18.77 11.84 16.43
N ALA A 393 -19.29 11.90 17.66
CA ALA A 393 -20.65 11.42 17.97
C ALA A 393 -21.75 12.19 17.22
N ALA A 394 -21.59 13.51 17.03
CA ALA A 394 -22.53 14.31 16.25
C ALA A 394 -22.45 13.96 14.75
N TYR A 395 -21.24 13.73 14.25
CA TYR A 395 -20.99 13.31 12.87
C TYR A 395 -21.66 11.96 12.58
N ASP A 396 -21.41 10.95 13.42
CA ASP A 396 -21.97 9.60 13.25
C ASP A 396 -23.50 9.61 13.27
N LYS A 397 -24.12 10.46 14.10
CA LYS A 397 -25.58 10.62 14.11
C LYS A 397 -26.12 11.11 12.75
N VAL A 398 -25.48 12.11 12.15
CA VAL A 398 -25.89 12.64 10.83
C VAL A 398 -25.56 11.63 9.72
N LEU A 399 -24.45 10.91 9.86
CA LEU A 399 -24.05 9.87 8.92
C LEU A 399 -25.07 8.71 8.91
N ALA A 400 -25.54 8.28 10.08
CA ALA A 400 -26.61 7.29 10.22
C ALA A 400 -27.92 7.75 9.55
N GLN A 401 -28.31 9.03 9.69
CA GLN A 401 -29.47 9.58 8.96
C GLN A 401 -29.28 9.51 7.44
N LYS A 402 -28.08 9.83 6.95
CA LYS A 402 -27.74 9.69 5.54
C LYS A 402 -27.80 8.22 5.09
N ALA A 403 -27.33 7.30 5.92
CA ALA A 403 -27.39 5.87 5.63
C ALA A 403 -28.82 5.35 5.53
N ASP A 404 -29.73 5.82 6.38
CA ASP A 404 -31.15 5.45 6.29
C ASP A 404 -31.77 5.90 4.96
N VAL A 405 -31.44 7.09 4.47
CA VAL A 405 -31.90 7.59 3.16
C VAL A 405 -31.31 6.75 2.02
N LEU A 406 -30.00 6.47 2.06
CA LEU A 406 -29.33 5.65 1.05
C LEU A 406 -29.85 4.20 1.03
N ARG A 407 -30.14 3.63 2.20
CA ARG A 407 -30.73 2.28 2.34
C ARG A 407 -32.12 2.23 1.72
N GLN A 408 -32.95 3.25 1.94
CA GLN A 408 -34.26 3.36 1.30
C GLN A 408 -34.13 3.46 -0.22
N LEU A 409 -33.22 4.30 -0.74
CA LEU A 409 -32.95 4.39 -2.18
C LEU A 409 -32.49 3.05 -2.77
N GLN A 410 -31.61 2.32 -2.07
CA GLN A 410 -31.15 1.00 -2.50
C GLN A 410 -32.30 -0.03 -2.50
N GLN A 411 -33.14 -0.06 -1.46
CA GLN A 411 -34.32 -0.92 -1.40
C GLN A 411 -35.30 -0.63 -2.54
N ARG A 412 -35.44 0.63 -2.94
CA ARG A 412 -36.23 0.99 -4.12
C ARG A 412 -35.60 0.48 -5.41
N ARG A 413 -34.28 0.64 -5.59
CA ARG A 413 -33.54 0.12 -6.76
C ARG A 413 -33.56 -1.41 -6.86
N GLN A 414 -33.55 -2.14 -5.75
CA GLN A 414 -33.75 -3.60 -5.75
C GLN A 414 -35.11 -4.03 -6.31
N ARG A 415 -36.10 -3.12 -6.32
CA ARG A 415 -37.44 -3.33 -6.88
C ARG A 415 -37.59 -2.70 -8.27
N ALA A 416 -36.49 -2.35 -8.95
CA ALA A 416 -36.49 -1.67 -10.24
C ALA A 416 -37.40 -2.36 -11.26
N ASP A 417 -37.28 -3.68 -11.44
CA ASP A 417 -38.10 -4.43 -12.41
C ASP A 417 -39.60 -4.28 -12.15
N GLN A 418 -40.01 -4.40 -10.89
CA GLN A 418 -41.40 -4.22 -10.49
C GLN A 418 -41.87 -2.77 -10.74
N LEU A 419 -41.09 -1.79 -10.32
CA LEU A 419 -41.45 -0.37 -10.37
C LEU A 419 -41.48 0.15 -11.81
N ILE A 420 -40.49 -0.21 -12.63
CA ILE A 420 -40.39 0.16 -14.05
C ILE A 420 -41.50 -0.51 -14.85
N THR A 421 -41.78 -1.79 -14.60
CA THR A 421 -42.89 -2.48 -15.27
C THR A 421 -44.23 -1.80 -14.98
N ALA A 422 -44.49 -1.47 -13.70
CA ALA A 422 -45.70 -0.75 -13.31
C ALA A 422 -45.78 0.65 -13.96
N TRP A 423 -44.66 1.37 -14.01
CA TRP A 423 -44.56 2.68 -14.66
C TRP A 423 -44.88 2.61 -16.16
N LEU A 424 -44.30 1.65 -16.88
CA LEU A 424 -44.54 1.45 -18.30
C LEU A 424 -46.01 1.07 -18.60
N GLN A 425 -46.64 0.30 -17.71
CA GLN A 425 -48.06 -0.06 -17.79
C GLN A 425 -49.01 1.11 -17.50
N ALA A 426 -48.61 2.02 -16.59
CA ALA A 426 -49.38 3.22 -16.27
C ALA A 426 -49.44 4.24 -17.43
N GLY A 427 -48.63 4.06 -18.47
CA GLY A 427 -48.67 4.90 -19.68
C GLY A 427 -47.90 6.22 -19.58
N ASN A 428 -47.21 6.48 -18.47
CA ASN A 428 -46.40 7.68 -18.22
C ASN A 428 -45.03 7.63 -18.96
N ARG A 429 -45.04 7.30 -20.24
CA ARG A 429 -43.81 7.07 -21.02
C ARG A 429 -42.98 8.35 -21.21
N PRO A 430 -41.64 8.23 -21.27
CA PRO A 430 -40.76 9.37 -21.55
C PRO A 430 -41.04 9.95 -22.94
N THR A 431 -40.79 11.25 -23.10
CA THR A 431 -41.13 11.98 -24.32
C THR A 431 -39.89 12.32 -25.14
N ALA A 432 -39.78 11.73 -26.33
CA ALA A 432 -38.73 12.07 -27.29
C ALA A 432 -38.79 13.55 -27.71
N VAL A 433 -37.63 14.11 -28.03
CA VAL A 433 -37.49 15.40 -28.70
C VAL A 433 -37.83 15.20 -30.18
N ALA A 434 -38.70 16.05 -30.71
CA ALA A 434 -39.21 15.87 -32.07
C ALA A 434 -38.10 16.08 -33.12
N ASP A 435 -37.99 15.13 -34.06
CA ASP A 435 -37.07 15.17 -35.22
C ASP A 435 -37.37 16.31 -36.21
N LYS A 436 -38.44 17.08 -35.99
CA LYS A 436 -38.78 18.24 -36.83
C LYS A 436 -37.58 19.17 -36.91
N GLY A 437 -37.04 19.34 -38.12
CA GLY A 437 -35.91 20.22 -38.37
C GLY A 437 -34.55 19.66 -37.98
N LEU A 438 -34.45 18.40 -37.55
CA LEU A 438 -33.17 17.72 -37.31
C LEU A 438 -32.44 17.51 -38.65
N GLN A 439 -31.29 18.16 -38.83
CA GLN A 439 -30.48 18.06 -40.05
C GLN A 439 -29.31 17.10 -39.91
N LEU A 440 -28.81 16.92 -38.67
CA LEU A 440 -27.69 16.05 -38.36
C LEU A 440 -27.96 15.34 -37.04
N ARG A 441 -27.78 14.01 -37.02
CA ARG A 441 -27.64 13.23 -35.79
C ARG A 441 -26.55 12.18 -35.98
N LEU A 442 -25.37 12.47 -35.45
CA LEU A 442 -24.27 11.52 -35.36
C LEU A 442 -24.36 10.83 -34.01
N ARG A 443 -24.89 9.61 -34.00
CA ARG A 443 -24.90 8.80 -32.76
C ARG A 443 -23.48 8.51 -32.29
N LEU A 444 -22.58 8.19 -33.22
CA LEU A 444 -21.22 7.77 -32.89
C LEU A 444 -21.24 6.47 -32.07
N ASP A 445 -22.02 5.50 -32.56
CA ASP A 445 -22.24 4.17 -31.97
C ASP A 445 -21.82 3.03 -32.91
N GLU A 446 -21.05 3.32 -33.95
CA GLU A 446 -20.78 2.40 -35.05
C GLU A 446 -19.93 1.20 -34.62
N ASN A 447 -19.01 1.36 -33.65
CA ASN A 447 -18.23 0.23 -33.12
C ASN A 447 -19.10 -0.72 -32.29
N TYR A 448 -20.07 -0.17 -31.55
CA TYR A 448 -21.00 -0.96 -30.74
C TYR A 448 -21.79 -1.98 -31.58
N LYS A 449 -22.06 -1.66 -32.85
CA LYS A 449 -22.85 -2.53 -33.75
C LYS A 449 -22.06 -3.61 -34.48
N SER A 450 -20.73 -3.56 -34.52
CA SER A 450 -19.95 -4.53 -35.31
C SER A 450 -18.63 -5.01 -34.71
N GLY A 451 -18.20 -4.48 -33.56
CA GLY A 451 -16.98 -4.91 -32.85
C GLY A 451 -15.66 -4.71 -33.63
N GLN A 452 -15.62 -3.82 -34.63
CA GLN A 452 -14.41 -3.58 -35.43
C GLN A 452 -13.68 -2.32 -34.96
N PRO A 453 -12.43 -2.42 -34.45
CA PRO A 453 -11.64 -1.24 -34.12
C PRO A 453 -11.30 -0.44 -35.39
N ASN A 454 -11.21 0.90 -35.27
CA ASN A 454 -10.83 1.86 -36.33
C ASN A 454 -11.90 2.19 -37.39
N LYS A 455 -13.19 2.10 -37.07
CA LYS A 455 -14.22 2.64 -37.97
C LYS A 455 -14.04 4.13 -38.21
N THR A 456 -13.96 4.51 -39.48
CA THR A 456 -13.87 5.89 -39.93
C THR A 456 -15.17 6.40 -40.54
N LEU A 457 -16.06 5.51 -41.00
CA LEU A 457 -17.37 5.87 -41.52
C LEU A 457 -18.33 6.17 -40.37
N LEU A 458 -19.00 7.32 -40.44
CA LEU A 458 -19.96 7.82 -39.46
C LEU A 458 -21.31 8.03 -40.14
N HIS A 459 -22.39 7.57 -39.52
CA HIS A 459 -23.73 7.65 -40.12
C HIS A 459 -24.52 8.85 -39.57
N ASN A 460 -25.11 9.63 -40.48
CA ASN A 460 -26.11 10.63 -40.14
C ASN A 460 -27.48 9.96 -40.06
N THR A 461 -28.00 9.84 -38.84
CA THR A 461 -29.29 9.20 -38.56
C THR A 461 -30.47 10.18 -38.60
N ALA A 462 -30.26 11.44 -38.99
CA ALA A 462 -31.33 12.42 -39.14
C ALA A 462 -32.31 12.01 -40.27
N PRO A 463 -33.64 12.05 -40.05
CA PRO A 463 -34.61 11.71 -41.08
C PRO A 463 -34.50 12.59 -42.32
N GLY A 464 -34.40 11.98 -43.51
CA GLY A 464 -34.40 12.70 -44.79
C GLY A 464 -33.12 13.50 -45.09
N THR A 465 -31.97 13.12 -44.53
CA THR A 465 -30.68 13.76 -44.81
C THR A 465 -30.18 13.52 -46.25
N ASP A 466 -29.65 14.58 -46.87
CA ASP A 466 -28.96 14.53 -48.18
C ASP A 466 -27.49 14.07 -48.07
N SER A 467 -26.98 13.92 -46.85
CA SER A 467 -25.62 13.46 -46.56
C SER A 467 -25.69 12.34 -45.51
N PRO A 468 -25.91 11.08 -45.94
CA PRO A 468 -26.16 9.97 -45.02
C PRO A 468 -24.89 9.51 -44.29
N GLU A 469 -23.71 9.80 -44.82
CA GLU A 469 -22.44 9.29 -44.31
C GLU A 469 -21.33 10.34 -44.35
N PHE A 470 -20.44 10.28 -43.37
CA PHE A 470 -19.23 11.10 -43.28
C PHE A 470 -18.02 10.22 -42.96
N THR A 471 -16.82 10.65 -43.37
CA THR A 471 -15.59 9.87 -43.13
C THR A 471 -14.61 10.65 -42.28
N ALA A 472 -14.16 10.04 -41.18
CA ALA A 472 -13.02 10.48 -40.41
C ALA A 472 -11.71 10.21 -41.17
N THR A 473 -10.87 11.22 -41.31
CA THR A 473 -9.58 11.16 -42.00
C THR A 473 -8.44 11.56 -41.06
N GLY A 474 -7.18 11.31 -41.46
CA GLY A 474 -6.03 11.50 -40.58
C GLY A 474 -5.81 10.29 -39.66
N PRO A 475 -5.30 10.49 -38.42
CA PRO A 475 -5.23 9.41 -37.43
C PRO A 475 -6.61 8.81 -37.17
N ALA A 476 -6.67 7.49 -37.10
CA ALA A 476 -7.91 6.77 -36.84
C ALA A 476 -8.53 7.21 -35.51
N PRO A 477 -9.85 7.46 -35.47
CA PRO A 477 -10.54 7.71 -34.21
C PRO A 477 -10.43 6.50 -33.30
N GLN A 478 -10.41 6.76 -32.00
CA GLN A 478 -10.34 5.73 -30.96
C GLN A 478 -11.76 5.41 -30.49
N TRP A 479 -12.05 4.13 -30.31
CA TRP A 479 -13.37 3.64 -29.92
C TRP A 479 -13.32 2.88 -28.61
N GLY A 480 -14.32 3.06 -27.75
CA GLY A 480 -14.53 2.25 -26.54
C GLY A 480 -13.58 2.52 -25.38
N ASP A 481 -12.92 3.68 -25.36
CA ASP A 481 -12.08 4.09 -24.21
C ASP A 481 -12.87 4.20 -22.90
N ASP A 482 -14.13 4.61 -23.03
CA ASP A 482 -15.07 4.76 -21.93
C ASP A 482 -16.53 4.59 -22.40
N THR A 483 -17.48 4.72 -21.48
CA THR A 483 -18.92 4.60 -21.76
C THR A 483 -19.69 5.73 -21.09
N CYS A 484 -20.63 6.34 -21.83
CA CYS A 484 -21.65 7.25 -21.32
C CYS A 484 -23.04 6.71 -21.68
N LEU A 485 -23.36 6.68 -22.97
CA LEU A 485 -24.55 5.99 -23.50
C LEU A 485 -24.22 4.61 -24.07
N TRP A 486 -23.08 4.50 -24.76
CA TRP A 486 -22.48 3.30 -25.37
C TRP A 486 -20.94 3.44 -25.39
N PRO A 487 -20.15 2.47 -25.90
CA PRO A 487 -18.70 2.66 -26.08
C PRO A 487 -18.37 3.93 -26.88
N SER A 488 -17.48 4.77 -26.36
CA SER A 488 -17.29 6.14 -26.86
C SER A 488 -16.53 6.26 -28.19
N PHE A 489 -16.78 7.37 -28.89
CA PHE A 489 -16.01 7.81 -30.06
C PHE A 489 -15.11 8.98 -29.69
N ARG A 490 -13.79 8.81 -29.83
CA ARG A 490 -12.80 9.83 -29.50
C ARG A 490 -11.97 10.23 -30.71
N LEU A 491 -11.91 11.54 -30.95
CA LEU A 491 -11.06 12.14 -31.96
C LEU A 491 -9.66 12.42 -31.40
N ASP A 492 -8.59 12.05 -32.10
CA ASP A 492 -7.26 12.58 -31.83
C ASP A 492 -7.14 14.03 -32.37
N THR A 493 -6.10 14.77 -31.97
CA THR A 493 -5.83 16.16 -32.32
C THR A 493 -5.85 16.41 -33.84
N ASN A 494 -5.39 15.43 -34.61
CA ASN A 494 -5.30 15.52 -36.07
C ASN A 494 -6.39 14.72 -36.79
N THR A 495 -7.30 14.05 -36.06
CA THR A 495 -8.46 13.39 -36.68
C THR A 495 -9.37 14.47 -37.27
N ARG A 496 -9.83 14.23 -38.49
CA ARG A 496 -10.56 15.20 -39.32
C ARG A 496 -11.91 14.62 -39.73
N VAL A 497 -12.99 15.16 -39.18
CA VAL A 497 -14.37 14.80 -39.53
C VAL A 497 -15.02 15.99 -40.23
N ASN A 498 -15.09 15.92 -41.56
CA ASN A 498 -15.69 16.94 -42.42
C ASN A 498 -17.18 16.61 -42.62
N LEU A 499 -18.06 17.52 -42.20
CA LEU A 499 -19.51 17.39 -42.26
C LEU A 499 -20.13 18.12 -43.46
N GLY A 500 -19.31 18.47 -44.46
CA GLY A 500 -19.74 19.10 -45.71
C GLY A 500 -20.33 20.50 -45.48
N GLN A 501 -21.45 20.80 -46.14
CA GLN A 501 -22.16 22.08 -46.02
C GLN A 501 -23.28 22.07 -44.98
N THR A 502 -23.35 21.03 -44.13
CA THR A 502 -24.30 20.94 -43.02
C THR A 502 -24.21 22.19 -42.14
N GLY A 503 -25.34 22.70 -41.66
CA GLY A 503 -25.38 23.84 -40.72
C GLY A 503 -25.00 25.21 -41.30
N ASP A 504 -25.11 25.44 -42.61
CA ASP A 504 -24.98 26.79 -43.22
C ASP A 504 -26.22 27.65 -42.95
N PHE A 505 -26.32 28.16 -41.73
CA PHE A 505 -27.39 29.03 -41.27
C PHE A 505 -27.09 30.50 -41.56
N GLU A 506 -28.14 31.31 -41.68
CA GLU A 506 -28.03 32.78 -41.74
C GLU A 506 -28.29 33.41 -40.37
N LYS A 507 -27.85 34.67 -40.17
CA LYS A 507 -27.96 35.41 -38.91
C LYS A 507 -29.41 35.55 -38.43
N ASP A 508 -30.39 35.52 -39.32
CA ASP A 508 -31.82 35.65 -39.03
C ASP A 508 -32.56 34.31 -39.04
N GLN A 509 -31.83 33.20 -39.07
CA GLN A 509 -32.37 31.84 -39.01
C GLN A 509 -32.15 31.23 -37.62
N ALA A 510 -33.23 30.72 -37.01
CA ALA A 510 -33.15 29.99 -35.75
C ALA A 510 -32.51 28.61 -35.95
N PHE A 511 -31.65 28.17 -35.01
CA PHE A 511 -31.04 26.85 -35.04
C PHE A 511 -30.53 26.42 -33.65
N SER A 512 -30.26 25.13 -33.48
CA SER A 512 -29.74 24.56 -32.23
C SER A 512 -28.69 23.49 -32.51
N CYS A 513 -27.70 23.33 -31.63
CA CYS A 513 -26.64 22.34 -31.79
C CYS A 513 -26.18 21.84 -30.41
N GLY A 514 -25.94 20.53 -30.28
CA GLY A 514 -25.48 19.95 -29.02
C GLY A 514 -25.16 18.46 -29.10
N GLY A 515 -24.70 17.89 -27.99
CA GLY A 515 -24.42 16.47 -27.82
C GLY A 515 -23.62 16.18 -26.56
N TRP A 516 -23.32 14.91 -26.32
CA TRP A 516 -22.48 14.46 -25.21
C TRP A 516 -21.01 14.64 -25.56
N ILE A 517 -20.27 15.30 -24.67
CA ILE A 517 -18.87 15.67 -24.88
C ILE A 517 -18.07 15.37 -23.63
N LYS A 518 -16.87 14.80 -23.83
CA LYS A 518 -15.88 14.58 -22.77
C LYS A 518 -14.50 15.04 -23.22
N PRO A 519 -14.06 16.23 -22.78
CA PRO A 519 -12.67 16.67 -22.97
C PRO A 519 -11.72 15.75 -22.18
N ARG A 520 -10.61 15.33 -22.81
CA ARG A 520 -9.60 14.50 -22.13
C ARG A 520 -8.80 15.31 -21.11
N ASN A 521 -8.47 14.65 -20.01
CA ASN A 521 -7.50 15.16 -19.04
C ASN A 521 -6.07 14.86 -19.56
N VAL A 522 -5.31 15.87 -19.98
CA VAL A 522 -3.93 15.69 -20.48
C VAL A 522 -2.95 16.11 -19.38
N PRO A 523 -2.04 15.22 -18.92
CA PRO A 523 -1.08 15.54 -17.85
C PRO A 523 0.17 16.30 -18.35
N GLY A 524 0.77 17.12 -17.46
CA GLY A 524 2.17 17.57 -17.61
C GLY A 524 2.49 19.06 -17.78
N GLY A 525 1.71 20.00 -17.24
CA GLY A 525 2.14 21.40 -17.20
C GLY A 525 1.35 22.28 -16.23
N LYS A 526 1.88 23.47 -15.89
CA LYS A 526 1.21 24.48 -15.03
C LYS A 526 -0.21 24.86 -15.50
N ALA A 527 -0.54 24.56 -16.75
CA ALA A 527 -1.90 24.61 -17.28
C ALA A 527 -2.33 23.19 -17.68
N TRP A 528 -2.93 22.46 -16.74
CA TRP A 528 -3.63 21.17 -16.91
C TRP A 528 -4.89 21.27 -17.79
N ASN A 529 -4.85 22.10 -18.84
CA ASN A 529 -6.00 22.45 -19.64
C ASN A 529 -5.94 21.66 -20.94
N THR A 530 -6.98 20.86 -21.23
CA THR A 530 -7.31 20.53 -22.63
C THR A 530 -7.23 21.82 -23.42
N LYS A 531 -6.39 21.88 -24.46
CA LYS A 531 -6.23 23.11 -25.22
C LYS A 531 -7.59 23.60 -25.72
N ALA A 532 -7.73 24.92 -25.76
CA ALA A 532 -8.90 25.55 -26.32
C ALA A 532 -9.10 25.09 -27.78
N GLY A 533 -10.34 24.82 -28.15
CA GLY A 533 -10.66 24.23 -29.44
C GLY A 533 -12.16 24.28 -29.72
N ALA A 534 -12.52 24.15 -31.00
CA ALA A 534 -13.92 24.07 -31.39
C ALA A 534 -14.45 22.65 -31.16
N LEU A 535 -15.53 22.55 -30.38
CA LEU A 535 -16.26 21.28 -30.20
C LEU A 535 -16.94 20.90 -31.52
N ILE A 536 -17.50 21.90 -32.20
CA ILE A 536 -18.07 21.79 -33.54
C ILE A 536 -18.12 23.20 -34.16
N ALA A 537 -17.79 23.32 -35.45
CA ALA A 537 -17.75 24.62 -36.11
C ALA A 537 -18.01 24.55 -37.60
N LYS A 538 -18.70 25.57 -38.12
CA LYS A 538 -18.72 25.91 -39.54
C LYS A 538 -18.17 27.33 -39.66
N MET A 539 -16.87 27.43 -39.91
CA MET A 539 -16.14 28.69 -39.77
C MET A 539 -14.96 28.80 -40.72
N ASP A 540 -14.91 29.88 -41.48
CA ASP A 540 -13.80 30.23 -42.35
C ASP A 540 -12.84 31.19 -41.64
N ILE A 541 -11.71 30.63 -41.21
CA ILE A 541 -10.66 31.38 -40.51
C ILE A 541 -10.03 32.43 -41.44
N ALA A 542 -9.85 32.11 -42.73
CA ALA A 542 -9.22 33.00 -43.70
C ALA A 542 -10.12 34.21 -44.04
N SER A 543 -11.45 34.03 -43.99
CA SER A 543 -12.44 35.09 -44.18
C SER A 543 -12.84 35.79 -42.87
N GLY A 544 -11.87 36.08 -42.00
CA GLY A 544 -12.10 36.84 -40.77
C GLY A 544 -12.97 36.11 -39.74
N TYR A 545 -12.84 34.77 -39.68
CA TYR A 545 -13.64 33.87 -38.81
C TYR A 545 -15.14 33.84 -39.13
N ARG A 546 -15.54 34.17 -40.36
CA ARG A 546 -16.96 34.16 -40.76
C ARG A 546 -17.58 32.77 -40.57
N GLY A 547 -18.72 32.70 -39.90
CA GLY A 547 -19.40 31.43 -39.58
C GLY A 547 -19.94 31.39 -38.15
N TRP A 548 -20.11 30.18 -37.63
CA TRP A 548 -20.46 29.95 -36.23
C TRP A 548 -19.71 28.76 -35.61
N ASN A 549 -19.59 28.75 -34.28
CA ASN A 549 -19.01 27.64 -33.55
C ASN A 549 -19.62 27.47 -32.14
N LEU A 550 -19.46 26.26 -31.60
CA LEU A 550 -19.46 25.98 -30.17
C LEU A 550 -18.01 25.66 -29.77
N TYR A 551 -17.44 26.45 -28.89
CA TYR A 551 -16.01 26.48 -28.62
C TYR A 551 -15.71 26.34 -27.12
N TYR A 552 -14.66 25.59 -26.78
CA TYR A 552 -14.21 25.38 -25.42
C TYR A 552 -12.89 26.14 -25.19
N SER A 553 -12.80 26.93 -24.11
CA SER A 553 -11.64 27.80 -23.83
C SER A 553 -10.83 27.38 -22.59
N GLY A 554 -10.85 26.09 -22.22
CA GLY A 554 -10.13 25.58 -21.04
C GLY A 554 -10.92 25.68 -19.73
N GLY A 555 -12.23 25.92 -19.82
CA GLY A 555 -13.10 26.33 -18.72
C GLY A 555 -14.50 26.64 -19.24
N PRO A 556 -14.73 27.91 -19.62
CA PRO A 556 -15.96 28.35 -20.26
C PRO A 556 -16.24 27.69 -21.61
N LEU A 557 -17.52 27.62 -21.93
CA LEU A 557 -18.04 27.37 -23.27
C LEU A 557 -18.38 28.71 -23.92
N HIS A 558 -18.08 28.81 -25.22
CA HIS A 558 -18.39 29.96 -26.04
C HIS A 558 -19.30 29.54 -27.19
N VAL A 559 -20.30 30.37 -27.47
CA VAL A 559 -21.05 30.32 -28.72
C VAL A 559 -20.79 31.61 -29.46
N GLN A 560 -20.32 31.50 -30.70
CA GLN A 560 -19.91 32.63 -31.52
C GLN A 560 -20.58 32.55 -32.89
N LEU A 561 -21.25 33.62 -33.30
CA LEU A 561 -21.80 33.83 -34.65
C LEU A 561 -21.10 35.07 -35.21
N ILE A 562 -20.33 34.92 -36.29
CA ILE A 562 -19.35 35.92 -36.73
C ILE A 562 -19.56 36.22 -38.21
N HIS A 563 -19.69 37.49 -38.56
CA HIS A 563 -19.48 37.96 -39.93
C HIS A 563 -18.01 38.35 -40.17
N GLN A 564 -17.44 39.08 -39.19
CA GLN A 564 -16.05 39.53 -39.17
C GLN A 564 -15.58 39.74 -37.73
N TRP A 565 -14.60 38.97 -37.29
CA TRP A 565 -14.02 39.09 -35.96
C TRP A 565 -13.03 40.27 -35.84
N PRO A 566 -12.95 40.98 -34.69
CA PRO A 566 -13.85 40.94 -33.52
C PRO A 566 -15.04 41.90 -33.59
N GLN A 567 -15.23 42.68 -34.67
CA GLN A 567 -16.15 43.84 -34.67
C GLN A 567 -17.61 43.52 -35.00
N ASN A 568 -17.90 42.48 -35.79
CA ASN A 568 -19.23 42.18 -36.32
C ASN A 568 -19.61 40.73 -35.98
N LEU A 569 -20.09 40.53 -34.76
CA LEU A 569 -20.35 39.21 -34.18
C LEU A 569 -21.36 39.25 -33.02
N ILE A 570 -21.91 38.09 -32.72
CA ILE A 570 -22.47 37.71 -31.43
C ILE A 570 -21.48 36.75 -30.77
N SER A 571 -21.12 36.97 -29.51
CA SER A 571 -20.31 36.03 -28.73
C SER A 571 -20.75 36.04 -27.28
N LEU A 572 -21.06 34.86 -26.75
CA LEU A 572 -21.35 34.65 -25.34
C LEU A 572 -20.36 33.65 -24.76
N GLU A 573 -20.04 33.82 -23.48
CA GLU A 573 -19.23 32.88 -22.70
C GLU A 573 -19.96 32.48 -21.42
N THR A 574 -19.90 31.22 -21.02
CA THR A 574 -20.42 30.78 -19.72
C THR A 574 -19.56 31.32 -18.56
N VAL A 575 -20.17 31.68 -17.43
CA VAL A 575 -19.46 32.27 -16.27
C VAL A 575 -18.85 31.22 -15.31
N GLY A 576 -19.21 29.95 -15.47
CA GLY A 576 -18.78 28.85 -14.60
C GLY A 576 -17.32 28.41 -14.73
N THR A 577 -16.85 27.62 -13.77
CA THR A 577 -15.51 27.01 -13.72
C THR A 577 -15.52 25.55 -14.20
N THR A 578 -14.43 25.04 -14.76
CA THR A 578 -14.25 23.60 -15.04
C THR A 578 -14.03 22.73 -13.80
N GLU A 579 -13.71 23.34 -12.66
CA GLU A 579 -13.32 22.63 -11.45
C GLU A 579 -14.44 22.64 -10.42
N TYR A 580 -14.85 21.45 -10.01
CA TYR A 580 -15.68 21.25 -8.83
C TYR A 580 -14.91 21.70 -7.58
N ARG A 581 -15.18 22.91 -7.06
CA ARG A 581 -14.60 23.44 -5.81
C ARG A 581 -15.49 23.20 -4.60
N SER A 582 -16.04 22.00 -4.46
CA SER A 582 -16.67 21.61 -3.20
C SER A 582 -15.62 21.07 -2.23
N PRO A 583 -15.72 21.37 -0.92
CA PRO A 583 -14.92 20.72 0.12
C PRO A 583 -15.17 19.20 0.23
N PHE A 584 -16.25 18.70 -0.38
CA PHE A 584 -16.48 17.28 -0.67
C PHE A 584 -16.54 17.17 -2.18
N ARG A 585 -15.50 16.64 -2.83
CA ARG A 585 -15.65 16.27 -4.25
C ARG A 585 -16.79 15.23 -4.29
N LEU A 586 -17.94 15.64 -4.82
CA LEU A 586 -19.06 14.74 -5.09
C LEU A 586 -18.56 13.60 -5.99
N PRO A 587 -19.27 12.45 -6.03
CA PRO A 587 -18.84 11.30 -6.81
C PRO A 587 -18.49 11.74 -8.23
N GLU A 588 -17.32 11.36 -8.75
CA GLU A 588 -17.13 11.30 -10.20
C GLU A 588 -18.07 10.18 -10.70
N GLY A 589 -19.32 10.55 -10.99
CA GLY A 589 -20.47 9.64 -11.02
C GLY A 589 -21.79 10.30 -10.58
N SER A 590 -21.72 11.42 -9.86
CA SER A 590 -22.74 12.47 -9.97
C SER A 590 -22.54 13.11 -11.34
N TYR A 591 -22.98 12.41 -12.38
CA TYR A 591 -23.00 12.91 -13.75
C TYR A 591 -24.08 13.97 -13.99
N GLU A 592 -24.53 14.64 -12.93
CA GLU A 592 -25.37 15.82 -13.02
C GLU A 592 -24.71 16.90 -12.20
N GLY A 593 -24.01 17.79 -12.91
CA GLY A 593 -23.73 19.13 -12.41
C GLY A 593 -25.05 19.78 -12.00
N THR A 594 -25.41 19.65 -10.73
CA THR A 594 -26.39 20.52 -10.08
C THR A 594 -25.75 21.80 -9.58
N ASP A 595 -24.41 21.94 -9.68
CA ASP A 595 -23.78 23.25 -9.60
C ASP A 595 -23.92 23.96 -10.96
N PRO A 596 -24.81 24.96 -11.07
CA PRO A 596 -25.00 25.74 -12.30
C PRO A 596 -23.75 26.57 -12.67
N ASN A 597 -22.67 26.49 -11.88
CA ASN A 597 -21.39 27.12 -12.15
C ASN A 597 -20.33 26.13 -12.66
N VAL A 598 -20.65 24.87 -12.97
CA VAL A 598 -19.72 23.92 -13.62
C VAL A 598 -20.16 23.66 -15.07
N THR A 599 -19.37 24.13 -16.02
CA THR A 599 -19.77 24.24 -17.44
C THR A 599 -19.41 23.02 -18.29
N LEU A 600 -18.23 22.45 -18.09
CA LEU A 600 -17.81 21.19 -18.73
C LEU A 600 -16.76 20.50 -17.84
N PRO A 601 -17.11 19.45 -17.09
CA PRO A 601 -16.17 18.77 -16.20
C PRO A 601 -15.01 18.12 -16.97
N ARG A 602 -13.77 18.37 -16.54
CA ARG A 602 -12.58 17.80 -17.20
C ARG A 602 -12.52 16.29 -16.96
N GLY A 603 -12.36 15.50 -18.02
CA GLY A 603 -12.33 14.05 -17.91
C GLY A 603 -13.69 13.42 -17.55
N GLY A 604 -14.78 14.20 -17.59
CA GLY A 604 -16.16 13.72 -17.43
C GLY A 604 -17.01 14.05 -18.66
N TRP A 605 -18.00 13.21 -18.94
CA TRP A 605 -19.09 13.50 -19.86
C TRP A 605 -20.01 14.63 -19.39
N ALA A 606 -20.42 15.49 -20.32
CA ALA A 606 -21.58 16.36 -20.14
C ALA A 606 -22.33 16.54 -21.46
N HIS A 607 -23.64 16.68 -21.39
CA HIS A 607 -24.44 17.03 -22.54
C HIS A 607 -24.45 18.55 -22.71
N VAL A 608 -23.82 19.06 -23.77
CA VAL A 608 -23.76 20.50 -24.06
C VAL A 608 -24.70 20.83 -25.21
N CYS A 609 -25.53 21.84 -25.07
CA CYS A 609 -26.41 22.30 -26.15
C CYS A 609 -26.53 23.83 -26.15
N PHE A 610 -26.55 24.46 -27.31
CA PHE A 610 -26.98 25.84 -27.43
C PHE A 610 -28.18 25.97 -28.39
N THR A 611 -28.97 27.00 -28.16
CA THR A 611 -30.10 27.39 -29.00
C THR A 611 -29.95 28.83 -29.43
N TYR A 612 -30.38 29.14 -30.66
CA TYR A 612 -30.43 30.48 -31.22
C TYR A 612 -31.79 30.74 -31.88
N ASP A 613 -32.40 31.87 -31.54
CA ASP A 613 -33.76 32.24 -31.98
C ASP A 613 -33.82 32.97 -33.33
N GLY A 614 -32.68 33.34 -33.92
CA GLY A 614 -32.64 34.12 -35.17
C GLY A 614 -32.76 35.64 -34.99
N SER A 615 -32.70 36.16 -33.76
CA SER A 615 -32.91 37.60 -33.49
C SER A 615 -31.83 38.54 -34.01
N GLY A 616 -30.65 38.02 -34.33
CA GLY A 616 -29.46 38.82 -34.64
C GLY A 616 -28.78 39.41 -33.41
N THR A 617 -29.17 38.99 -32.19
CA THR A 617 -28.65 39.54 -30.93
C THR A 617 -28.15 38.45 -29.98
N ALA A 618 -27.27 38.81 -29.05
CA ALA A 618 -26.73 37.91 -28.03
C ALA A 618 -27.81 37.35 -27.10
N ALA A 619 -28.88 38.12 -26.83
CA ALA A 619 -30.02 37.66 -26.02
C ALA A 619 -30.75 36.46 -26.64
N GLY A 620 -30.64 36.30 -27.96
CA GLY A 620 -31.19 35.16 -28.70
C GLY A 620 -30.43 33.85 -28.54
N VAL A 621 -29.21 33.87 -27.98
CA VAL A 621 -28.37 32.69 -27.78
C VAL A 621 -28.46 32.21 -26.33
N LYS A 622 -28.77 30.92 -26.14
CA LYS A 622 -28.81 30.28 -24.81
C LYS A 622 -27.89 29.07 -24.80
N ILE A 623 -27.16 28.86 -23.70
CA ILE A 623 -26.24 27.72 -23.52
C ILE A 623 -26.74 26.86 -22.36
N TYR A 624 -26.82 25.55 -22.58
CA TYR A 624 -27.28 24.55 -21.64
C TYR A 624 -26.22 23.48 -21.43
N VAL A 625 -26.11 23.00 -20.19
CA VAL A 625 -25.24 21.88 -19.79
C VAL A 625 -26.09 20.92 -18.98
N ASN A 626 -26.09 19.64 -19.38
CA ASN A 626 -26.95 18.59 -18.82
C ASN A 626 -28.43 19.00 -18.76
N GLY A 627 -28.89 19.71 -19.80
CA GLY A 627 -30.27 20.20 -19.87
C GLY A 627 -30.56 21.48 -19.08
N GLN A 628 -29.62 21.95 -18.26
CA GLN A 628 -29.78 23.12 -17.39
C GLN A 628 -29.21 24.39 -18.02
N LEU A 629 -29.99 25.47 -18.01
CA LEU A 629 -29.59 26.78 -18.56
C LEU A 629 -28.43 27.38 -17.76
N GLN A 630 -27.37 27.79 -18.46
CA GLN A 630 -26.16 28.33 -17.85
C GLN A 630 -26.18 29.86 -17.78
N LYS A 631 -25.53 30.42 -16.75
CA LYS A 631 -25.24 31.85 -16.70
C LYS A 631 -24.18 32.21 -17.72
N THR A 632 -24.44 33.23 -18.53
CA THR A 632 -23.53 33.69 -19.59
C THR A 632 -23.18 35.17 -19.43
N LYS A 633 -21.99 35.52 -19.91
CA LYS A 633 -21.53 36.89 -20.12
C LYS A 633 -21.49 37.17 -21.62
N VAL A 634 -22.04 38.31 -22.02
CA VAL A 634 -21.97 38.79 -23.41
C VAL A 634 -20.58 39.38 -23.65
N VAL A 635 -19.87 38.81 -24.63
CA VAL A 635 -18.54 39.27 -25.07
C VAL A 635 -18.67 40.22 -26.26
N GLY A 636 -19.64 40.01 -27.14
CA GLY A 636 -19.96 40.91 -28.24
C GLY A 636 -21.39 40.71 -28.75
N ASP A 637 -22.01 41.79 -29.22
CA ASP A 637 -23.41 41.85 -29.67
C ASP A 637 -23.62 42.92 -30.74
N ALA A 638 -22.96 42.77 -31.89
CA ALA A 638 -22.94 43.75 -32.97
C ALA A 638 -23.13 43.12 -34.36
N LEU A 639 -23.70 41.91 -34.41
CA LEU A 639 -23.84 41.16 -35.65
C LEU A 639 -24.85 41.83 -36.59
N SER A 640 -24.36 42.29 -37.73
CA SER A 640 -25.15 42.93 -38.79
C SER A 640 -24.96 42.25 -40.16
N GLY A 641 -23.80 41.63 -40.39
CA GLY A 641 -23.46 40.95 -41.64
C GLY A 641 -23.80 39.45 -41.62
N SER A 642 -23.77 38.83 -42.80
CA SER A 642 -24.09 37.41 -42.97
C SER A 642 -23.08 36.49 -42.27
N ILE A 643 -23.56 35.40 -41.67
CA ILE A 643 -22.70 34.35 -41.10
C ILE A 643 -22.50 33.16 -42.05
N ARG A 644 -23.08 33.18 -43.26
CA ARG A 644 -22.89 32.11 -44.25
C ARG A 644 -21.46 32.05 -44.74
N THR A 645 -20.99 30.83 -45.00
CA THR A 645 -19.62 30.62 -45.46
C THR A 645 -19.50 29.39 -46.37
N PRO A 646 -18.69 29.46 -47.46
CA PRO A 646 -18.40 28.30 -48.28
C PRO A 646 -17.51 27.27 -47.57
N ALA A 647 -16.89 27.62 -46.44
CA ALA A 647 -16.08 26.68 -45.67
C ALA A 647 -16.91 25.49 -45.17
N PRO A 648 -16.37 24.27 -45.20
CA PRO A 648 -17.06 23.10 -44.69
C PRO A 648 -17.25 23.16 -43.16
N MET A 649 -18.24 22.42 -42.67
CA MET A 649 -18.47 22.19 -41.26
C MET A 649 -17.56 21.06 -40.75
N TRP A 650 -17.12 21.17 -39.50
CA TRP A 650 -16.19 20.25 -38.87
C TRP A 650 -16.63 19.88 -37.45
N LEU A 651 -16.47 18.60 -37.10
CA LEU A 651 -16.55 18.12 -35.72
C LEU A 651 -15.16 18.18 -35.07
N GLY A 652 -15.08 18.73 -33.86
CA GLY A 652 -13.86 18.78 -33.04
C GLY A 652 -12.76 19.72 -33.52
N ARG A 653 -13.04 20.64 -34.45
CA ARG A 653 -12.09 21.67 -34.93
C ARG A 653 -12.78 22.79 -35.70
N ARG A 654 -12.05 23.88 -35.95
CA ARG A 654 -12.37 24.83 -37.05
C ARG A 654 -11.68 24.36 -38.33
N HIS A 655 -11.97 25.01 -39.46
CA HIS A 655 -11.54 24.54 -40.79
C HIS A 655 -10.06 24.11 -40.86
N ASP A 656 -9.12 25.03 -40.68
CA ASP A 656 -7.67 24.75 -40.71
C ASP A 656 -6.97 25.03 -39.36
N GLY A 657 -7.72 25.14 -38.25
CA GLY A 657 -7.16 25.52 -36.95
C GLY A 657 -8.00 25.07 -35.74
N ASP A 658 -7.48 25.34 -34.55
CA ASP A 658 -8.11 25.11 -33.24
C ASP A 658 -8.77 23.73 -33.01
N PRO A 659 -8.05 22.61 -33.22
CA PRO A 659 -8.59 21.28 -32.93
C PRO A 659 -8.72 21.03 -31.43
N MET A 660 -9.81 20.36 -31.06
CA MET A 660 -9.94 19.74 -29.74
C MET A 660 -8.96 18.58 -29.61
N GLN A 661 -8.26 18.53 -28.49
CA GLN A 661 -7.30 17.47 -28.20
C GLN A 661 -8.02 16.26 -27.59
N ALA A 662 -7.92 15.11 -28.26
CA ALA A 662 -8.30 13.80 -27.72
C ALA A 662 -9.71 13.75 -27.08
N THR A 663 -10.67 14.49 -27.62
CA THR A 663 -12.02 14.67 -27.01
C THR A 663 -12.98 13.59 -27.50
N ALA A 664 -13.78 13.06 -26.59
CA ALA A 664 -14.81 12.07 -26.91
C ALA A 664 -16.18 12.73 -27.11
N TYR A 665 -16.97 12.16 -28.01
CA TYR A 665 -18.27 12.67 -28.46
C TYR A 665 -19.28 11.52 -28.53
N GLN A 666 -20.54 11.80 -28.20
CA GLN A 666 -21.68 10.92 -28.44
C GLN A 666 -22.92 11.73 -28.79
N ASP A 667 -23.74 11.18 -29.69
CA ASP A 667 -25.06 11.73 -30.03
C ASP A 667 -25.05 13.24 -30.36
N MET A 668 -24.20 13.65 -31.29
CA MET A 668 -24.11 15.04 -31.76
C MET A 668 -25.28 15.38 -32.70
N ARG A 669 -26.02 16.44 -32.40
CA ARG A 669 -27.25 16.85 -33.10
C ARG A 669 -27.22 18.30 -33.57
N ILE A 670 -27.85 18.58 -34.71
CA ILE A 670 -28.10 19.92 -35.25
C ILE A 670 -29.55 20.03 -35.74
N TYR A 671 -30.24 21.07 -35.29
CA TYR A 671 -31.60 21.40 -35.69
C TYR A 671 -31.64 22.75 -36.41
N ASN A 672 -32.42 22.88 -37.48
CA ASN A 672 -32.68 24.14 -38.19
C ASN A 672 -33.83 24.97 -37.57
N ARG A 673 -34.00 24.84 -36.25
CA ARG A 673 -34.95 25.58 -35.42
C ARG A 673 -34.38 25.79 -34.01
N GLU A 674 -34.96 26.73 -33.27
CA GLU A 674 -34.74 26.82 -31.83
C GLU A 674 -35.41 25.62 -31.13
N LEU A 675 -34.67 24.93 -30.26
CA LEU A 675 -35.25 24.00 -29.29
C LEU A 675 -35.74 24.79 -28.07
N SER A 676 -36.91 24.43 -27.56
CA SER A 676 -37.39 24.98 -26.28
C SER A 676 -36.54 24.46 -25.11
N ALA A 677 -36.51 25.20 -23.99
CA ALA A 677 -35.79 24.76 -22.78
C ALA A 677 -36.25 23.37 -22.30
N ALA A 678 -37.55 23.05 -22.44
CA ALA A 678 -38.11 21.74 -22.11
C ALA A 678 -37.67 20.63 -23.08
N GLU A 679 -37.41 20.93 -24.35
CA GLU A 679 -36.79 19.96 -25.27
C GLU A 679 -35.31 19.74 -24.91
N VAL A 680 -34.56 20.80 -24.62
CA VAL A 680 -33.14 20.70 -24.26
C VAL A 680 -32.93 19.93 -22.95
N ALA A 681 -33.83 20.10 -21.97
CA ALA A 681 -33.81 19.37 -20.71
C ALA A 681 -33.94 17.84 -20.88
N ARG A 682 -34.59 17.38 -21.96
CA ARG A 682 -34.86 15.96 -22.22
C ARG A 682 -33.73 15.25 -22.96
N LEU A 683 -32.94 15.98 -23.76
CA LEU A 683 -31.87 15.42 -24.59
C LEU A 683 -30.85 14.52 -23.85
N PRO A 684 -30.39 14.85 -22.61
CA PRO A 684 -29.37 14.05 -21.95
C PRO A 684 -29.81 12.60 -21.67
N ARG A 685 -31.02 12.39 -21.17
CA ARG A 685 -31.48 11.07 -20.69
C ARG A 685 -32.86 10.68 -21.20
N GLU A 686 -33.88 11.52 -20.98
CA GLU A 686 -35.27 11.21 -21.32
C GLU A 686 -35.46 10.85 -22.80
N ASP A 687 -34.81 11.59 -23.70
CA ASP A 687 -34.91 11.37 -25.13
C ASP A 687 -34.44 9.97 -25.55
N TYR A 688 -33.30 9.54 -25.01
CA TYR A 688 -32.77 8.21 -25.32
C TYR A 688 -33.54 7.10 -24.59
N ALA A 689 -34.02 7.35 -23.36
CA ALA A 689 -34.95 6.43 -22.69
C ALA A 689 -36.24 6.23 -23.50
N ALA A 690 -36.77 7.29 -24.11
CA ALA A 690 -37.93 7.21 -25.01
C ALA A 690 -37.64 6.40 -26.26
N GLU A 691 -36.46 6.55 -26.86
CA GLU A 691 -36.03 5.73 -27.99
C GLU A 691 -35.96 4.23 -27.63
N ILE A 692 -35.33 3.90 -26.49
CA ILE A 692 -35.20 2.51 -26.01
C ILE A 692 -36.58 1.89 -25.78
N ILE A 693 -37.44 2.57 -25.00
CA ILE A 693 -38.79 2.07 -24.64
C ILE A 693 -39.71 1.98 -25.86
N ALA A 694 -39.54 2.83 -26.87
CA ALA A 694 -40.32 2.76 -28.10
C ALA A 694 -39.91 1.59 -29.01
N THR A 695 -38.65 1.14 -28.94
CA THR A 695 -38.08 0.17 -29.88
C THR A 695 -37.91 -1.23 -29.29
N LYS A 696 -37.78 -1.37 -27.97
CA LYS A 696 -37.47 -2.64 -27.29
C LYS A 696 -38.32 -2.86 -26.05
N GLN A 697 -38.63 -4.12 -25.76
CA GLN A 697 -39.20 -4.53 -24.46
C GLN A 697 -38.10 -4.63 -23.38
N PRO A 698 -38.45 -4.50 -22.08
CA PRO A 698 -37.48 -4.54 -20.98
C PRO A 698 -36.49 -5.71 -21.03
N ASP A 699 -36.96 -6.93 -21.31
CA ASP A 699 -36.12 -8.14 -21.36
C ASP A 699 -35.11 -8.15 -22.53
N ALA A 700 -35.28 -7.25 -23.51
CA ALA A 700 -34.39 -7.10 -24.66
C ALA A 700 -33.43 -5.90 -24.52
N TRP A 701 -33.47 -5.17 -23.40
CA TRP A 701 -32.53 -4.09 -23.14
C TRP A 701 -31.14 -4.64 -22.85
N THR A 702 -30.13 -4.02 -23.44
CA THR A 702 -28.75 -4.25 -22.99
C THR A 702 -28.53 -3.66 -21.60
N LEU A 703 -27.45 -4.06 -20.92
CA LEU A 703 -27.17 -3.54 -19.57
C LEU A 703 -26.99 -2.02 -19.53
N ASP A 704 -26.31 -1.45 -20.53
CA ASP A 704 -26.13 0.02 -20.63
C ASP A 704 -27.49 0.73 -20.85
N GLU A 705 -28.38 0.16 -21.68
CA GLU A 705 -29.74 0.68 -21.92
C GLU A 705 -30.62 0.58 -20.67
N ARG A 706 -30.60 -0.59 -20.00
CA ARG A 706 -31.34 -0.80 -18.76
C ARG A 706 -30.90 0.20 -17.70
N LYS A 707 -29.59 0.40 -17.54
CA LYS A 707 -29.06 1.36 -16.57
C LYS A 707 -29.53 2.78 -16.84
N LEU A 708 -29.52 3.20 -18.10
CA LEU A 708 -29.98 4.53 -18.48
C LEU A 708 -31.47 4.74 -18.19
N VAL A 709 -32.30 3.74 -18.49
CA VAL A 709 -33.74 3.79 -18.20
C VAL A 709 -34.00 3.78 -16.70
N GLU A 710 -33.29 2.96 -15.93
CA GLU A 710 -33.37 2.95 -14.46
C GLU A 710 -32.98 4.29 -13.86
N ASP A 711 -31.87 4.89 -14.28
CA ASP A 711 -31.44 6.20 -13.78
C ASP A 711 -32.46 7.29 -14.11
N TYR A 712 -32.97 7.34 -15.35
CA TYR A 712 -34.03 8.27 -15.70
C TYR A 712 -35.28 8.06 -14.82
N PHE A 713 -35.70 6.81 -14.62
CA PHE A 713 -36.86 6.49 -13.81
C PHE A 713 -36.68 6.95 -12.35
N PHE A 714 -35.58 6.59 -11.70
CA PHE A 714 -35.38 6.91 -10.28
C PHE A 714 -35.02 8.39 -10.03
N ASP A 715 -34.38 9.06 -10.99
CA ASP A 715 -33.97 10.47 -10.82
C ASP A 715 -35.06 11.46 -11.27
N THR A 716 -36.04 11.05 -12.11
CA THR A 716 -37.02 11.98 -12.70
C THR A 716 -38.48 11.54 -12.58
N VAL A 717 -38.78 10.24 -12.40
CA VAL A 717 -40.16 9.73 -12.40
C VAL A 717 -40.63 9.25 -11.03
N ASP A 718 -39.81 8.47 -10.32
CA ASP A 718 -40.18 7.87 -9.02
C ASP A 718 -40.16 8.92 -7.90
N ALA A 719 -41.33 9.50 -7.62
CA ALA A 719 -41.50 10.58 -6.63
C ALA A 719 -40.89 10.27 -5.25
N GLU A 720 -40.90 9.01 -4.83
CA GLU A 720 -40.32 8.60 -3.54
C GLU A 720 -38.79 8.63 -3.58
N SER A 721 -38.17 8.16 -4.66
CA SER A 721 -36.71 8.29 -4.84
C SER A 721 -36.28 9.74 -4.94
N ILE A 722 -37.04 10.58 -5.65
CA ILE A 722 -36.76 12.03 -5.75
C ILE A 722 -36.81 12.67 -4.35
N ALA A 723 -37.87 12.42 -3.58
CA ALA A 723 -38.02 12.97 -2.22
C ALA A 723 -36.92 12.48 -1.25
N LEU A 724 -36.38 11.27 -1.44
CA LEU A 724 -35.23 10.78 -0.70
C LEU A 724 -33.93 11.47 -1.14
N GLN A 725 -33.70 11.60 -2.45
CA GLN A 725 -32.52 12.29 -2.99
C GLN A 725 -32.44 13.76 -2.54
N GLU A 726 -33.58 14.46 -2.44
CA GLU A 726 -33.66 15.85 -1.95
C GLU A 726 -33.20 16.04 -0.50
N GLN A 727 -33.16 14.97 0.31
CA GLN A 727 -32.68 15.03 1.71
C GLN A 727 -31.14 15.00 1.81
N LEU A 728 -30.45 14.39 0.84
CA LEU A 728 -29.01 14.16 0.90
C LEU A 728 -28.17 15.45 0.97
N PRO A 729 -28.45 16.54 0.22
CA PRO A 729 -27.63 17.75 0.24
C PRO A 729 -27.52 18.42 1.61
N ALA A 730 -28.61 18.43 2.40
CA ALA A 730 -28.62 19.03 3.73
C ALA A 730 -27.79 18.21 4.73
N LEU A 731 -27.91 16.88 4.67
CA LEU A 731 -27.10 15.97 5.48
C LEU A 731 -25.61 16.08 5.13
N ASP A 732 -25.29 16.16 3.83
CA ASP A 732 -23.91 16.36 3.37
C ASP A 732 -23.33 17.67 3.87
N ALA A 733 -24.07 18.77 3.79
CA ALA A 733 -23.64 20.08 4.30
C ALA A 733 -23.33 20.05 5.81
N GLU A 734 -24.13 19.30 6.59
CA GLU A 734 -23.91 19.16 8.02
C GLU A 734 -22.69 18.29 8.36
N LEU A 735 -22.46 17.19 7.62
CA LEU A 735 -21.25 16.37 7.74
C LEU A 735 -19.98 17.20 7.44
N VAL A 736 -20.04 18.12 6.47
CA VAL A 736 -18.95 19.08 6.19
C VAL A 736 -18.66 19.94 7.40
N ARG A 737 -19.72 20.54 7.97
CA ARG A 737 -19.61 21.45 9.11
C ARG A 737 -18.99 20.73 10.31
N LEU A 738 -19.41 19.50 10.59
CA LEU A 738 -18.96 18.70 11.73
C LEU A 738 -17.52 18.18 11.58
N SER A 739 -17.08 17.92 10.35
CA SER A 739 -15.72 17.43 10.07
C SER A 739 -14.68 18.54 9.89
N ALA A 740 -15.09 19.82 9.92
CA ALA A 740 -14.19 20.96 9.70
C ALA A 740 -12.95 20.95 10.62
N GLY A 741 -11.77 21.12 10.01
CA GLY A 741 -10.48 21.11 10.73
C GLY A 741 -10.02 19.73 11.21
N GLY A 742 -10.70 18.67 10.76
CA GLY A 742 -10.33 17.28 10.98
C GLY A 742 -9.17 16.79 10.10
N ALA A 743 -8.88 15.49 10.17
CA ALA A 743 -7.83 14.86 9.38
C ALA A 743 -8.38 14.32 8.06
N ILE A 744 -7.65 14.45 6.96
CA ILE A 744 -8.06 13.87 5.68
C ILE A 744 -7.70 12.39 5.65
N SER A 745 -8.60 11.56 5.11
CA SER A 745 -8.34 10.17 4.74
C SER A 745 -8.70 9.94 3.27
N LEU A 746 -7.82 9.26 2.52
CA LEU A 746 -8.15 8.79 1.17
C LEU A 746 -9.12 7.61 1.27
N VAL A 747 -10.15 7.61 0.43
CA VAL A 747 -11.18 6.57 0.39
C VAL A 747 -11.46 6.16 -1.04
N CYS A 748 -12.18 5.07 -1.26
CA CYS A 748 -12.75 4.77 -2.56
C CYS A 748 -14.19 5.22 -2.66
N ARG A 749 -14.62 5.38 -3.91
CA ARG A 749 -16.02 5.55 -4.24
C ARG A 749 -16.27 4.89 -5.58
N GLU A 750 -17.29 4.06 -5.66
CA GLU A 750 -17.76 3.46 -6.90
C GLU A 750 -18.45 4.51 -7.79
N LYS A 751 -18.30 4.39 -9.11
CA LYS A 751 -19.16 5.08 -10.07
C LYS A 751 -20.53 4.43 -10.07
N THR A 752 -21.54 5.20 -10.46
CA THR A 752 -22.91 4.70 -10.65
C THR A 752 -23.07 3.83 -11.90
N GLY A 753 -22.13 3.88 -12.86
CA GLY A 753 -22.16 3.08 -14.09
C GLY A 753 -21.75 1.61 -13.88
N LEU A 754 -21.92 0.79 -14.92
CA LEU A 754 -21.52 -0.62 -14.90
C LEU A 754 -20.01 -0.76 -14.68
N ALA A 755 -19.63 -1.68 -13.81
CA ALA A 755 -18.24 -2.07 -13.64
C ALA A 755 -17.80 -2.95 -14.82
N TYR A 756 -16.80 -2.49 -15.57
CA TYR A 756 -16.25 -3.20 -16.72
C TYR A 756 -14.74 -2.96 -16.85
N ALA A 757 -14.07 -3.84 -17.59
CA ALA A 757 -12.71 -3.67 -18.05
C ALA A 757 -12.59 -4.14 -19.50
N ASP A 758 -11.49 -3.78 -20.16
CA ASP A 758 -11.16 -4.29 -21.48
C ASP A 758 -10.04 -5.32 -21.33
N VAL A 759 -10.22 -6.51 -21.91
CA VAL A 759 -9.16 -7.49 -22.13
C VAL A 759 -8.13 -6.86 -23.05
N LEU A 760 -6.87 -6.83 -22.62
CA LEU A 760 -5.79 -6.21 -23.37
C LEU A 760 -4.89 -7.27 -24.01
N SER A 761 -4.65 -7.14 -25.31
CA SER A 761 -3.70 -8.00 -26.03
C SER A 761 -2.31 -7.87 -25.41
N ARG A 762 -1.79 -8.95 -24.82
CA ARG A 762 -0.48 -8.99 -24.14
C ARG A 762 -0.33 -7.93 -23.02
N GLY A 763 -1.43 -7.52 -22.40
CA GLY A 763 -1.44 -6.52 -21.32
C GLY A 763 -1.20 -5.08 -21.79
N VAL A 764 -1.14 -4.82 -23.10
CA VAL A 764 -0.84 -3.49 -23.65
C VAL A 764 -2.06 -2.59 -23.54
N PHE A 765 -1.98 -1.50 -22.76
CA PHE A 765 -3.12 -0.66 -22.37
C PHE A 765 -3.97 -0.08 -23.52
N ASN A 766 -3.40 0.09 -24.72
CA ASN A 766 -4.09 0.63 -25.88
C ASN A 766 -4.50 -0.45 -26.91
N ALA A 767 -4.23 -1.73 -26.65
CA ALA A 767 -4.58 -2.85 -27.52
C ALA A 767 -5.79 -3.62 -26.95
N ARG A 768 -6.96 -2.96 -26.90
CA ARG A 768 -8.19 -3.55 -26.38
C ARG A 768 -8.75 -4.59 -27.34
N ALA A 769 -9.01 -5.80 -26.83
CA ALA A 769 -9.58 -6.91 -27.58
C ALA A 769 -11.08 -7.07 -27.32
N GLU A 770 -11.49 -7.10 -26.04
CA GLU A 770 -12.87 -7.39 -25.66
C GLU A 770 -13.27 -6.67 -24.37
N ARG A 771 -14.48 -6.10 -24.31
CA ARG A 771 -15.06 -5.57 -23.06
C ARG A 771 -15.65 -6.71 -22.23
N VAL A 772 -15.27 -6.80 -20.96
CA VAL A 772 -15.81 -7.75 -19.99
C VAL A 772 -16.41 -7.03 -18.79
N LEU A 773 -17.46 -7.61 -18.21
CA LEU A 773 -18.11 -7.10 -17.00
C LEU A 773 -17.41 -7.62 -15.75
N ALA A 774 -17.69 -6.97 -14.63
CA ALA A 774 -17.22 -7.44 -13.34
C ALA A 774 -17.81 -8.79 -12.97
N ASP A 775 -16.94 -9.78 -12.78
CA ASP A 775 -17.29 -11.14 -12.39
C ASP A 775 -16.10 -11.83 -11.71
N VAL A 776 -16.37 -12.92 -11.01
CA VAL A 776 -15.38 -13.73 -10.32
C VAL A 776 -14.76 -14.77 -11.26
N PRO A 777 -13.55 -15.29 -10.96
CA PRO A 777 -12.94 -16.30 -11.82
C PRO A 777 -13.83 -17.55 -11.99
N ARG A 778 -14.07 -17.97 -13.22
CA ARG A 778 -15.09 -18.99 -13.56
C ARG A 778 -14.82 -20.39 -13.00
N PHE A 779 -13.58 -20.69 -12.62
CA PHE A 779 -13.21 -21.95 -11.98
C PHE A 779 -13.53 -21.99 -10.47
N LEU A 780 -13.87 -20.84 -9.88
CA LEU A 780 -14.38 -20.73 -8.52
C LEU A 780 -15.92 -20.65 -8.55
N PRO A 781 -16.60 -20.85 -7.41
CA PRO A 781 -18.06 -20.69 -7.35
C PRO A 781 -18.50 -19.33 -7.90
N PRO A 782 -19.57 -19.26 -8.71
CA PRO A 782 -20.02 -18.02 -9.32
C PRO A 782 -20.56 -17.05 -8.27
N LEU A 783 -20.73 -15.78 -8.65
CA LEU A 783 -21.53 -14.85 -7.85
C LEU A 783 -22.97 -15.38 -7.69
N PRO A 784 -23.62 -15.17 -6.53
CA PRO A 784 -25.05 -15.45 -6.39
C PRO A 784 -25.85 -14.73 -7.48
N PRO A 785 -26.92 -15.33 -8.03
CA PRO A 785 -27.66 -14.75 -9.16
C PRO A 785 -28.25 -13.34 -8.92
N ASP A 786 -28.51 -13.00 -7.66
CA ASP A 786 -29.05 -11.72 -7.20
C ASP A 786 -27.96 -10.76 -6.67
N ALA A 787 -26.70 -11.18 -6.62
CA ALA A 787 -25.60 -10.32 -6.20
C ALA A 787 -25.31 -9.25 -7.27
N PRO A 788 -25.07 -8.00 -6.86
CA PRO A 788 -24.69 -6.96 -7.81
C PRO A 788 -23.29 -7.21 -8.37
N HIS A 789 -23.12 -7.03 -9.68
CA HIS A 789 -21.80 -7.09 -10.35
C HIS A 789 -20.97 -5.83 -10.09
N ASN A 790 -20.72 -5.54 -8.82
CA ASN A 790 -19.93 -4.40 -8.31
C ASN A 790 -19.11 -4.83 -7.08
N ARG A 791 -18.31 -3.93 -6.50
CA ARG A 791 -17.45 -4.29 -5.35
C ARG A 791 -18.22 -4.85 -4.15
N LEU A 792 -19.50 -4.51 -3.96
CA LEU A 792 -20.31 -5.09 -2.88
C LEU A 792 -20.59 -6.57 -3.14
N GLY A 793 -20.96 -6.96 -4.37
CA GLY A 793 -21.13 -8.38 -4.71
C GLY A 793 -19.83 -9.17 -4.57
N LEU A 794 -18.70 -8.60 -4.99
CA LEU A 794 -17.37 -9.20 -4.76
C LEU A 794 -17.07 -9.36 -3.26
N ALA A 795 -17.39 -8.36 -2.46
CA ALA A 795 -17.16 -8.35 -1.02
C ALA A 795 -18.03 -9.38 -0.27
N GLU A 796 -19.27 -9.61 -0.70
CA GLU A 796 -20.11 -10.70 -0.14
C GLU A 796 -19.62 -12.07 -0.61
N TRP A 797 -19.22 -12.19 -1.88
CA TRP A 797 -18.74 -13.46 -2.43
C TRP A 797 -17.44 -13.94 -1.78
N VAL A 798 -16.49 -13.03 -1.51
CA VAL A 798 -15.18 -13.42 -1.00
C VAL A 798 -15.25 -13.98 0.42
N VAL A 799 -16.25 -13.57 1.22
CA VAL A 799 -16.48 -14.08 2.58
C VAL A 799 -17.63 -15.10 2.64
N SER A 800 -18.15 -15.52 1.48
CA SER A 800 -19.18 -16.55 1.40
C SER A 800 -18.63 -17.88 1.93
N PRO A 801 -19.42 -18.68 2.66
CA PRO A 801 -19.05 -20.05 3.03
C PRO A 801 -18.72 -20.95 1.83
N ASP A 802 -19.26 -20.62 0.66
CA ASP A 802 -18.96 -21.34 -0.59
C ASP A 802 -17.57 -20.99 -1.15
N ASN A 803 -16.97 -19.86 -0.75
CA ASN A 803 -15.63 -19.50 -1.22
C ASN A 803 -14.58 -20.44 -0.59
N PRO A 804 -13.82 -21.21 -1.39
CA PRO A 804 -12.94 -22.24 -0.87
C PRO A 804 -11.59 -21.71 -0.34
N LEU A 805 -11.25 -20.44 -0.61
CA LEU A 805 -9.91 -19.91 -0.42
C LEU A 805 -9.80 -18.98 0.78
N THR A 806 -10.72 -18.03 0.95
CA THR A 806 -10.53 -16.91 1.89
C THR A 806 -10.32 -17.35 3.33
N ALA A 807 -11.09 -18.32 3.83
CA ALA A 807 -10.88 -18.87 5.16
C ALA A 807 -9.52 -19.59 5.28
N ARG A 808 -9.19 -20.48 4.34
CA ARG A 808 -7.91 -21.23 4.32
C ARG A 808 -6.70 -20.32 4.25
N VAL A 809 -6.74 -19.32 3.38
CA VAL A 809 -5.66 -18.34 3.19
C VAL A 809 -5.47 -17.53 4.47
N THR A 810 -6.55 -17.09 5.10
CA THR A 810 -6.50 -16.32 6.35
C THR A 810 -5.92 -17.14 7.49
N VAL A 811 -6.43 -18.36 7.73
CA VAL A 811 -5.90 -19.22 8.81
C VAL A 811 -4.46 -19.65 8.55
N ASN A 812 -4.07 -19.86 7.29
CA ASN A 812 -2.69 -20.19 6.93
C ASN A 812 -1.72 -19.05 7.24
N ARG A 813 -2.15 -17.79 7.06
CA ARG A 813 -1.35 -16.62 7.44
C ARG A 813 -1.24 -16.45 8.93
N VAL A 814 -2.34 -16.60 9.66
CA VAL A 814 -2.29 -16.61 11.13
C VAL A 814 -1.35 -17.72 11.63
N TRP A 815 -1.40 -18.90 11.01
CA TRP A 815 -0.45 -19.98 11.29
C TRP A 815 1.00 -19.57 10.96
N GLN A 816 1.25 -18.96 9.80
CA GLN A 816 2.58 -18.45 9.42
C GLN A 816 3.11 -17.40 10.39
N GLU A 817 2.25 -16.52 10.91
CA GLU A 817 2.63 -15.49 11.87
C GLU A 817 3.08 -16.10 13.21
N LEU A 818 2.44 -17.19 13.65
CA LEU A 818 2.74 -17.88 14.91
C LEU A 818 3.83 -18.95 14.80
N PHE A 819 3.95 -19.62 13.65
CA PHE A 819 4.90 -20.72 13.44
C PHE A 819 6.09 -20.37 12.55
N GLY A 820 6.06 -19.20 11.92
CA GLY A 820 7.09 -18.71 10.99
C GLY A 820 6.88 -19.18 9.54
N THR A 821 6.22 -20.31 9.34
CA THR A 821 5.88 -20.87 8.03
C THR A 821 4.43 -21.36 8.05
N GLY A 822 3.62 -20.99 7.06
CA GLY A 822 2.24 -21.46 6.94
C GLY A 822 2.15 -22.98 6.72
N LEU A 823 1.01 -23.60 7.02
CA LEU A 823 0.72 -24.98 6.63
C LEU A 823 0.95 -25.19 5.13
N VAL A 824 0.50 -24.23 4.31
CA VAL A 824 0.95 -24.00 2.94
C VAL A 824 2.13 -23.02 2.99
N ALA A 825 3.33 -23.48 2.65
CA ALA A 825 4.57 -22.71 2.80
C ALA A 825 4.66 -21.51 1.83
N THR A 826 4.05 -21.66 0.65
CA THR A 826 3.85 -20.60 -0.35
C THR A 826 2.52 -19.91 -0.09
N SER A 827 2.47 -19.10 0.97
CA SER A 827 1.23 -18.40 1.38
C SER A 827 0.70 -17.40 0.34
N ASP A 828 1.51 -17.10 -0.67
CA ASP A 828 1.22 -16.31 -1.86
C ASP A 828 0.64 -17.10 -3.03
N ASP A 829 0.67 -18.43 -2.99
CA ASP A 829 0.18 -19.30 -4.06
C ASP A 829 -0.41 -20.63 -3.53
N PHE A 830 -1.75 -20.69 -3.47
CA PHE A 830 -2.55 -21.88 -3.17
C PHE A 830 -2.92 -22.67 -4.44
N GLY A 831 -2.51 -22.17 -5.61
CA GLY A 831 -2.74 -22.79 -6.89
C GLY A 831 -1.88 -24.03 -7.10
N THR A 832 -1.73 -24.38 -8.37
CA THR A 832 -1.23 -25.68 -8.83
C THR A 832 0.29 -25.79 -8.76
N VAL A 833 0.99 -24.66 -8.70
CA VAL A 833 2.44 -24.57 -8.45
C VAL A 833 2.77 -24.20 -7.01
N GLY A 834 1.74 -23.95 -6.20
CA GLY A 834 1.83 -23.83 -4.76
C GLY A 834 2.33 -25.12 -4.10
N SER A 835 2.87 -24.99 -2.89
CA SER A 835 3.29 -26.13 -2.10
C SER A 835 2.06 -26.79 -1.49
N PRO A 836 1.96 -28.13 -1.45
CA PRO A 836 0.87 -28.77 -0.74
C PRO A 836 0.92 -28.42 0.76
N PRO A 837 -0.24 -28.38 1.45
CA PRO A 837 -0.27 -28.15 2.88
C PRO A 837 0.44 -29.29 3.62
N SER A 838 1.24 -28.97 4.65
CA SER A 838 1.86 -30.01 5.49
C SER A 838 0.83 -30.83 6.26
N HIS A 839 -0.29 -30.21 6.66
CA HIS A 839 -1.41 -30.84 7.35
C HIS A 839 -2.73 -30.35 6.74
N ARG A 840 -3.20 -31.01 5.67
CA ARG A 840 -4.42 -30.60 4.94
C ARG A 840 -5.67 -30.60 5.81
N GLU A 841 -5.89 -31.67 6.57
CA GLU A 841 -7.07 -31.80 7.42
C GLU A 841 -7.09 -30.75 8.54
N LEU A 842 -5.92 -30.42 9.10
CA LEU A 842 -5.79 -29.34 10.06
C LEU A 842 -6.13 -27.98 9.45
N LEU A 843 -5.66 -27.71 8.23
CA LEU A 843 -5.98 -26.48 7.50
C LEU A 843 -7.49 -26.36 7.25
N ASP A 844 -8.11 -27.43 6.78
CA ASP A 844 -9.56 -27.47 6.52
C ASP A 844 -10.37 -27.33 7.82
N TRP A 845 -9.94 -28.00 8.91
CA TRP A 845 -10.57 -27.87 10.22
C TRP A 845 -10.50 -26.44 10.75
N LEU A 846 -9.32 -25.81 10.69
CA LEU A 846 -9.14 -24.41 11.13
C LEU A 846 -9.96 -23.45 10.28
N ALA A 847 -10.02 -23.66 8.96
CA ALA A 847 -10.80 -22.81 8.07
C ALA A 847 -12.30 -22.88 8.39
N VAL A 848 -12.85 -24.08 8.60
CA VAL A 848 -14.25 -24.24 8.99
C VAL A 848 -14.50 -23.70 10.40
N GLU A 849 -13.61 -23.96 11.36
CA GLU A 849 -13.71 -23.42 12.72
C GLU A 849 -13.71 -21.89 12.73
N PHE A 850 -12.89 -21.26 11.89
CA PHE A 850 -12.83 -19.81 11.79
C PHE A 850 -14.15 -19.21 11.29
N VAL A 851 -14.76 -19.81 10.26
CA VAL A 851 -16.09 -19.40 9.76
C VAL A 851 -17.17 -19.65 10.82
N ASP A 852 -17.22 -20.84 11.41
CA ASP A 852 -18.22 -21.25 12.41
C ASP A 852 -18.16 -20.40 13.69
N SER A 853 -16.97 -19.91 14.05
CA SER A 853 -16.79 -18.98 15.17
C SER A 853 -17.36 -17.57 14.93
N GLY A 854 -17.85 -17.29 13.72
CA GLY A 854 -18.26 -15.95 13.29
C GLY A 854 -17.08 -15.07 12.90
N TRP A 855 -16.06 -15.66 12.25
CA TRP A 855 -14.89 -14.96 11.74
C TRP A 855 -14.09 -14.20 12.82
N ARG A 856 -14.06 -14.72 14.06
CA ARG A 856 -13.43 -14.07 15.22
C ARG A 856 -11.92 -14.28 15.20
N VAL A 857 -11.18 -13.22 14.91
CA VAL A 857 -9.72 -13.29 14.74
C VAL A 857 -9.04 -13.61 16.07
N LYS A 858 -9.40 -12.93 17.18
CA LYS A 858 -8.81 -13.23 18.50
C LYS A 858 -9.06 -14.67 18.93
N GLN A 859 -10.25 -15.21 18.63
CA GLN A 859 -10.58 -16.62 18.91
C GLN A 859 -9.70 -17.59 18.11
N LEU A 860 -9.42 -17.30 16.84
CA LEU A 860 -8.50 -18.10 16.03
C LEU A 860 -7.07 -18.10 16.62
N TYR A 861 -6.55 -16.94 17.03
CA TYR A 861 -5.27 -16.85 17.73
C TYR A 861 -5.28 -17.67 19.03
N LYS A 862 -6.30 -17.47 19.88
CA LYS A 862 -6.48 -18.22 21.13
C LYS A 862 -6.48 -19.73 20.89
N THR A 863 -7.24 -20.19 19.90
CA THR A 863 -7.35 -21.61 19.54
C THR A 863 -5.97 -22.22 19.19
N ILE A 864 -5.14 -21.49 18.45
CA ILE A 864 -3.81 -21.96 18.06
C ILE A 864 -2.83 -21.92 19.25
N VAL A 865 -2.73 -20.81 19.97
CA VAL A 865 -1.75 -20.67 21.07
C VAL A 865 -2.07 -21.57 22.27
N MET A 866 -3.35 -21.91 22.47
CA MET A 866 -3.78 -22.86 23.51
C MET A 866 -3.47 -24.33 23.19
N SER A 867 -3.08 -24.67 21.95
CA SER A 867 -2.73 -26.03 21.55
C SER A 867 -1.46 -26.54 22.26
N ALA A 868 -1.41 -27.85 22.57
CA ALA A 868 -0.17 -28.48 23.01
C ALA A 868 0.93 -28.33 21.95
N THR A 869 0.58 -28.39 20.66
CA THR A 869 1.48 -28.17 19.53
C THR A 869 2.26 -26.86 19.65
N TYR A 870 1.57 -25.73 19.88
CA TYR A 870 2.22 -24.42 20.03
C TYR A 870 3.04 -24.33 21.33
N GLN A 871 2.57 -24.95 22.42
CA GLN A 871 3.20 -24.88 23.73
C GLN A 871 4.47 -25.74 23.87
N GLN A 872 4.82 -26.55 22.86
CA GLN A 872 6.04 -27.35 22.86
C GLN A 872 7.33 -26.52 23.02
N SER A 873 8.36 -27.16 23.56
CA SER A 873 9.73 -26.64 23.53
C SER A 873 10.21 -26.50 22.09
N ALA A 874 10.84 -25.37 21.77
CA ALA A 874 11.43 -25.10 20.46
C ALA A 874 12.84 -25.73 20.28
N VAL A 875 13.36 -26.42 21.30
CA VAL A 875 14.68 -27.05 21.22
C VAL A 875 14.64 -28.20 20.21
N ALA A 876 15.34 -28.03 19.08
CA ALA A 876 15.52 -29.10 18.11
C ALA A 876 16.49 -30.16 18.66
N THR A 877 16.07 -31.42 18.65
CA THR A 877 17.01 -32.54 18.81
C THR A 877 17.93 -32.61 17.57
N ALA A 878 19.11 -33.21 17.69
CA ALA A 878 20.04 -33.35 16.56
C ALA A 878 19.39 -34.06 15.35
N GLU A 879 18.48 -35.00 15.62
CA GLU A 879 17.71 -35.69 14.62
C GLU A 879 16.70 -34.77 13.93
N LEU A 880 15.83 -34.08 14.69
CA LEU A 880 14.85 -33.16 14.12
C LEU A 880 15.50 -31.97 13.41
N ALA A 881 16.69 -31.54 13.84
CA ALA A 881 17.45 -30.50 13.13
C ALA A 881 17.92 -30.95 11.73
N THR A 882 18.06 -32.27 11.53
CA THR A 882 18.51 -32.86 10.26
C THR A 882 17.33 -33.26 9.37
N THR A 883 16.30 -33.88 9.95
CA THR A 883 15.18 -34.44 9.17
C THR A 883 14.01 -33.48 9.00
N ASP A 884 13.89 -32.46 9.85
CA ASP A 884 12.82 -31.46 9.81
C ASP A 884 13.33 -30.08 10.29
N ALA A 885 14.30 -29.54 9.55
CA ALA A 885 14.92 -28.25 9.88
C ALA A 885 13.90 -27.10 9.94
N ASP A 886 12.89 -27.14 9.07
CA ASP A 886 11.86 -26.11 8.95
C ASP A 886 10.64 -26.33 9.87
N ASN A 887 10.68 -27.35 10.75
CA ASN A 887 9.60 -27.70 11.67
C ASN A 887 8.25 -27.95 10.98
N ARG A 888 8.26 -28.58 9.79
CA ARG A 888 7.08 -28.89 8.97
C ARG A 888 6.22 -29.98 9.59
N LEU A 889 6.80 -30.89 10.37
CA LEU A 889 6.09 -31.94 11.12
C LEU A 889 5.49 -31.43 12.43
N LEU A 890 5.87 -30.22 12.87
CA LEU A 890 5.37 -29.61 14.11
C LEU A 890 5.70 -30.44 15.36
N ALA A 891 6.81 -31.20 15.32
CA ALA A 891 7.33 -31.98 16.44
C ALA A 891 7.96 -31.12 17.55
N ARG A 892 8.09 -29.81 17.33
CA ARG A 892 8.62 -28.83 18.29
C ARG A 892 7.86 -27.51 18.19
N GLY A 893 7.97 -26.69 19.24
CA GLY A 893 7.37 -25.36 19.26
C GLY A 893 8.07 -24.41 18.28
N PRO A 894 7.42 -23.32 17.89
CA PRO A 894 7.96 -22.42 16.89
C PRO A 894 9.15 -21.61 17.41
N ARG A 895 10.08 -21.32 16.50
CA ARG A 895 11.26 -20.48 16.72
C ARG A 895 11.75 -19.89 15.41
N PHE A 896 11.72 -18.57 15.33
CA PHE A 896 12.17 -17.78 14.18
C PHE A 896 12.57 -16.37 14.65
N ARG A 897 13.29 -15.63 13.80
CA ARG A 897 13.72 -14.25 14.08
C ARG A 897 12.53 -13.31 14.21
N MET A 898 12.55 -12.41 15.20
CA MET A 898 11.62 -11.28 15.29
C MET A 898 11.77 -10.35 14.07
N ASP A 899 10.67 -9.82 13.54
CA ASP A 899 10.72 -8.86 12.43
C ASP A 899 11.36 -7.52 12.88
N GLY A 900 11.84 -6.70 11.93
CA GLY A 900 12.58 -5.46 12.23
C GLY A 900 11.83 -4.47 13.14
N GLU A 901 10.52 -4.33 12.96
CA GLU A 901 9.69 -3.47 13.81
C GLU A 901 9.62 -3.96 15.26
N MET A 902 9.58 -5.29 15.46
CA MET A 902 9.56 -5.90 16.80
C MET A 902 10.91 -5.73 17.50
N LEU A 903 12.01 -5.87 16.77
CA LEU A 903 13.36 -5.67 17.33
C LEU A 903 13.53 -4.25 17.89
N ARG A 904 13.12 -3.23 17.11
CA ARG A 904 13.15 -1.84 17.56
C ARG A 904 12.20 -1.61 18.73
N ASP A 905 10.96 -2.07 18.63
CA ASP A 905 9.95 -1.87 19.68
C ASP A 905 10.35 -2.55 21.00
N CYS A 906 10.91 -3.76 20.95
CA CYS A 906 11.42 -4.47 22.12
C CYS A 906 12.64 -3.79 22.73
N ALA A 907 13.55 -3.21 21.92
CA ALA A 907 14.68 -2.43 22.45
C ALA A 907 14.19 -1.17 23.19
N LEU A 908 13.22 -0.46 22.64
CA LEU A 908 12.58 0.68 23.28
C LEU A 908 11.84 0.29 24.57
N GLN A 909 11.14 -0.85 24.56
CA GLN A 909 10.42 -1.34 25.74
C GLN A 909 11.38 -1.78 26.84
N ALA A 910 12.39 -2.60 26.50
CA ALA A 910 13.39 -3.09 27.43
C ALA A 910 14.20 -1.95 28.06
N SER A 911 14.42 -0.86 27.32
CA SER A 911 15.10 0.33 27.85
C SER A 911 14.18 1.26 28.67
N GLY A 912 12.86 1.11 28.57
CA GLY A 912 11.89 2.01 29.20
C GLY A 912 11.62 3.30 28.41
N LEU A 913 12.10 3.37 27.16
CA LEU A 913 11.89 4.52 26.27
C LEU A 913 10.56 4.48 25.51
N LEU A 914 9.97 3.30 25.33
CA LEU A 914 8.80 3.11 24.46
C LEU A 914 7.62 4.01 24.86
N VAL A 915 7.11 4.77 23.88
CA VAL A 915 5.89 5.57 24.01
C VAL A 915 4.70 4.82 23.40
N GLU A 916 3.77 4.40 24.25
CA GLU A 916 2.58 3.61 23.87
C GLU A 916 1.39 4.45 23.37
N LYS A 917 1.67 5.60 22.75
CA LYS A 917 0.62 6.45 22.18
C LYS A 917 -0.02 5.78 20.95
N LEU A 918 -1.31 5.43 21.05
CA LEU A 918 -2.10 4.86 19.98
C LEU A 918 -2.50 5.90 18.91
N GLY A 919 -2.38 5.52 17.63
CA GLY A 919 -2.90 6.26 16.48
C GLY A 919 -2.23 7.62 16.19
N GLY A 920 -2.76 8.37 15.23
CA GLY A 920 -2.28 9.70 14.84
C GLY A 920 -1.25 9.70 13.72
N LYS A 921 -0.69 10.86 13.40
CA LYS A 921 0.26 10.99 12.28
C LYS A 921 1.51 10.13 12.47
N SER A 922 2.07 9.66 11.35
CA SER A 922 3.38 8.99 11.33
C SER A 922 4.49 9.95 11.77
N VAL A 923 5.54 9.39 12.38
CA VAL A 923 6.68 10.09 12.98
C VAL A 923 7.98 9.72 12.31
N LYS A 924 8.98 10.58 12.42
CA LYS A 924 10.31 10.44 11.81
C LYS A 924 11.37 10.28 12.91
N PRO A 925 11.66 9.04 13.39
CA PRO A 925 12.69 8.81 14.40
C PRO A 925 14.11 8.99 13.83
N TYR A 926 15.14 8.45 14.47
CA TYR A 926 16.51 8.54 13.94
C TYR A 926 16.65 7.94 12.53
N GLN A 927 17.40 8.64 11.67
CA GLN A 927 17.84 8.15 10.36
C GLN A 927 19.24 8.71 10.06
N PRO A 928 20.12 7.96 9.37
CA PRO A 928 21.35 8.51 8.83
C PRO A 928 21.10 9.72 7.90
N PRO A 929 21.96 10.76 7.94
CA PRO A 929 21.80 11.93 7.09
C PRO A 929 21.98 11.57 5.60
N GLY A 930 21.26 12.26 4.71
CA GLY A 930 21.45 12.16 3.26
C GLY A 930 20.68 11.02 2.57
N VAL A 931 19.98 10.15 3.29
CA VAL A 931 19.26 9.01 2.71
C VAL A 931 18.13 9.48 1.80
N TRP A 932 17.32 10.45 2.24
CA TRP A 932 16.25 10.99 1.42
C TRP A 932 16.79 11.91 0.32
N GLU A 933 17.82 12.69 0.61
CA GLU A 933 18.35 13.71 -0.28
C GLU A 933 19.06 13.11 -1.51
N THR A 934 19.73 11.96 -1.37
CA THR A 934 20.57 11.34 -2.40
C THR A 934 19.78 10.71 -3.57
N GLY A 935 18.48 10.50 -3.43
CA GLY A 935 17.63 9.88 -4.46
C GLY A 935 16.32 10.63 -4.78
N SER A 936 16.00 11.69 -4.04
CA SER A 936 14.72 12.38 -4.20
C SER A 936 14.74 13.43 -5.30
N TYR A 937 13.67 13.48 -6.09
CA TYR A 937 13.45 14.52 -7.08
C TYR A 937 13.38 15.92 -6.44
N GLY A 938 13.92 16.94 -7.12
CA GLY A 938 14.06 18.30 -6.59
C GLY A 938 12.73 18.96 -6.18
N GLY A 939 11.62 18.59 -6.82
CA GLY A 939 10.27 19.08 -6.52
C GLY A 939 9.52 18.34 -5.40
N SER A 940 10.12 17.30 -4.80
CA SER A 940 9.47 16.49 -3.78
C SER A 940 9.32 17.22 -2.44
N ASN A 941 8.13 17.17 -1.83
CA ASN A 941 7.86 17.68 -0.49
C ASN A 941 8.36 16.75 0.63
N THR A 942 8.82 15.54 0.28
CA THR A 942 9.50 14.58 1.16
C THR A 942 10.99 14.46 0.80
N ARG A 943 11.57 15.45 0.10
CA ARG A 943 12.98 15.43 -0.31
C ARG A 943 13.97 15.43 0.86
N ILE A 944 13.65 16.19 1.92
CA ILE A 944 14.54 16.40 3.06
C ILE A 944 13.98 15.63 4.25
N TYR A 945 14.81 14.77 4.86
CA TYR A 945 14.44 14.13 6.11
C TYR A 945 14.57 15.14 7.26
N LYS A 946 13.47 15.36 7.97
CA LYS A 946 13.45 16.16 9.20
C LYS A 946 13.04 15.26 10.35
N GLN A 947 14.03 14.85 11.14
CA GLN A 947 13.81 14.09 12.37
C GLN A 947 12.84 14.82 13.28
N ASP A 948 11.91 14.07 13.88
CA ASP A 948 11.05 14.53 14.96
C ASP A 948 11.78 14.42 16.31
N HIS A 949 11.28 15.07 17.36
CA HIS A 949 11.96 15.16 18.65
C HIS A 949 11.05 14.67 19.80
N GLY A 950 11.64 14.41 20.97
CA GLY A 950 10.93 13.95 22.16
C GLY A 950 10.19 12.62 21.94
N ASP A 951 8.98 12.48 22.49
CA ASP A 951 8.16 11.25 22.42
C ASP A 951 8.03 10.64 21.01
N ASN A 952 8.07 11.47 19.97
CA ASN A 952 7.96 11.01 18.58
C ASN A 952 9.14 10.13 18.14
N LEU A 953 10.30 10.22 18.79
CA LEU A 953 11.44 9.34 18.54
C LEU A 953 11.20 7.91 19.04
N TYR A 954 10.34 7.73 20.05
CA TYR A 954 10.23 6.48 20.80
C TYR A 954 8.86 5.80 20.65
N ARG A 955 8.05 6.24 19.69
CA ARG A 955 6.79 5.55 19.35
C ARG A 955 7.08 4.19 18.72
N ARG A 956 6.09 3.28 18.81
CA ARG A 956 6.10 2.00 18.09
C ARG A 956 6.39 2.20 16.61
N SER A 957 7.12 1.25 16.04
CA SER A 957 7.63 1.28 14.67
C SER A 957 6.52 1.26 13.63
N LEU A 958 5.31 0.81 13.98
CA LEU A 958 4.10 0.94 13.15
C LEU A 958 3.76 2.41 12.79
N TYR A 959 4.17 3.37 13.63
CA TYR A 959 3.97 4.79 13.39
C TYR A 959 5.14 5.46 12.68
N THR A 960 6.20 4.73 12.37
CA THR A 960 7.32 5.27 11.59
C THR A 960 6.85 5.66 10.19
N PHE A 961 7.26 6.84 9.74
CA PHE A 961 6.94 7.34 8.41
C PHE A 961 7.50 6.42 7.32
N VAL A 962 6.63 5.89 6.47
CA VAL A 962 7.00 4.95 5.40
C VAL A 962 7.12 5.70 4.07
N LYS A 963 8.35 6.05 3.69
CA LYS A 963 8.66 6.59 2.37
C LYS A 963 9.04 5.45 1.43
N ARG A 964 8.34 5.32 0.30
CA ARG A 964 8.47 4.17 -0.61
C ARG A 964 9.81 4.13 -1.33
N MET A 965 10.26 5.26 -1.86
CA MET A 965 11.48 5.31 -2.68
C MET A 965 12.76 5.49 -1.85
N ALA A 966 12.63 5.59 -0.52
CA ALA A 966 13.75 5.61 0.42
C ALA A 966 13.28 5.06 1.78
N PRO A 967 13.12 3.73 1.89
CA PRO A 967 12.74 3.06 3.14
C PRO A 967 13.67 3.42 4.30
N MET A 968 13.22 3.16 5.53
CA MET A 968 14.07 3.37 6.70
C MET A 968 15.21 2.35 6.71
N PRO A 969 16.50 2.77 6.64
CA PRO A 969 17.61 1.85 6.42
C PRO A 969 17.76 0.75 7.47
N ASN A 970 17.47 1.05 8.73
CA ASN A 970 17.56 0.04 9.79
C ASN A 970 16.46 -1.02 9.64
N LEU A 971 15.21 -0.65 9.36
CA LEU A 971 14.12 -1.59 9.11
C LEU A 971 14.35 -2.43 7.85
N GLU A 972 14.86 -1.80 6.78
CA GLU A 972 15.23 -2.48 5.53
C GLU A 972 16.31 -3.56 5.77
N ALA A 973 17.33 -3.26 6.58
CA ALA A 973 18.36 -4.23 6.98
C ALA A 973 17.81 -5.44 7.77
N PHE A 974 16.57 -5.35 8.29
CA PHE A 974 15.83 -6.41 8.95
C PHE A 974 14.64 -6.93 8.12
N ASP A 975 14.75 -6.90 6.79
CA ASP A 975 13.79 -7.44 5.83
C ASP A 975 12.41 -6.75 5.85
N ALA A 976 12.31 -5.50 6.31
CA ALA A 976 11.06 -4.74 6.17
C ALA A 976 10.78 -4.43 4.69
N THR A 977 9.52 -4.59 4.27
CA THR A 977 9.10 -4.29 2.89
C THR A 977 9.07 -2.78 2.63
N ASP A 978 9.52 -2.38 1.43
CA ASP A 978 9.41 -1.04 0.84
C ASP A 978 7.96 -0.63 0.49
N ARG A 979 7.03 -1.59 0.58
CA ARG A 979 5.60 -1.46 0.30
C ARG A 979 5.28 -1.19 -1.16
N SER A 980 6.20 -1.43 -2.11
CA SER A 980 5.94 -1.16 -3.52
C SER A 980 4.95 -2.14 -4.16
N ALA A 981 4.85 -3.35 -3.61
CA ALA A 981 3.91 -4.41 -4.00
C ALA A 981 3.31 -5.10 -2.77
N THR A 982 2.21 -5.83 -2.96
CA THR A 982 1.59 -6.65 -1.89
C THR A 982 2.60 -7.65 -1.34
N CYS A 983 2.79 -7.68 -0.02
CA CYS A 983 3.66 -8.66 0.61
C CYS A 983 2.86 -9.52 1.60
N VAL A 984 2.49 -10.74 1.21
CA VAL A 984 1.79 -11.69 2.10
C VAL A 984 2.74 -12.64 2.83
N ARG A 985 4.02 -12.61 2.47
CA ARG A 985 5.11 -13.41 3.05
C ARG A 985 6.40 -12.60 3.02
N ARG A 986 6.92 -12.25 4.19
CA ARG A 986 8.24 -11.61 4.30
C ARG A 986 9.34 -12.65 4.18
N GLN A 987 10.46 -12.26 3.57
CA GLN A 987 11.71 -12.99 3.76
C GLN A 987 12.23 -12.73 5.17
N ARG A 988 12.92 -13.71 5.75
CA ARG A 988 13.58 -13.58 7.04
C ARG A 988 15.02 -14.05 6.90
N THR A 989 15.95 -13.10 6.90
CA THR A 989 17.38 -13.36 6.76
C THR A 989 18.11 -12.99 8.05
N ASN A 990 19.26 -13.64 8.26
CA ASN A 990 20.20 -13.31 9.33
C ASN A 990 21.51 -12.89 8.65
N THR A 991 21.80 -11.60 8.63
CA THR A 991 22.98 -11.05 7.95
C THR A 991 23.95 -10.38 8.94
N PRO A 992 25.27 -10.34 8.66
CA PRO A 992 26.20 -9.57 9.47
C PRO A 992 25.86 -8.06 9.52
N LEU A 993 25.21 -7.52 8.48
CA LEU A 993 24.79 -6.12 8.43
C LEU A 993 23.76 -5.80 9.50
N ALA A 994 22.81 -6.71 9.74
CA ALA A 994 21.81 -6.58 10.81
C ALA A 994 22.48 -6.41 12.19
N ALA A 995 23.53 -7.19 12.48
CA ALA A 995 24.30 -7.05 13.73
C ALA A 995 25.04 -5.71 13.81
N LEU A 996 25.58 -5.21 12.69
CA LEU A 996 26.22 -3.88 12.64
C LEU A 996 25.21 -2.76 12.90
N VAL A 997 23.96 -2.87 12.44
CA VAL A 997 22.90 -1.90 12.75
C VAL A 997 22.65 -1.83 14.26
N LEU A 998 22.48 -2.97 14.94
CA LEU A 998 22.26 -2.99 16.40
C LEU A 998 23.42 -2.40 17.20
N MET A 999 24.65 -2.50 16.69
CA MET A 999 25.85 -1.98 17.37
C MET A 999 26.12 -0.50 17.12
N ASN A 1000 25.56 0.11 16.07
CA ASN A 1000 25.97 1.45 15.62
C ASN A 1000 24.82 2.45 15.45
N ASP A 1001 23.58 1.99 15.25
CA ASP A 1001 22.46 2.90 15.05
C ASP A 1001 22.13 3.63 16.36
N PRO A 1002 22.02 4.98 16.35
CA PRO A 1002 21.77 5.78 17.54
C PRO A 1002 20.56 5.33 18.35
N GLN A 1003 19.51 4.81 17.71
CA GLN A 1003 18.30 4.34 18.38
C GLN A 1003 18.60 3.17 19.31
N TYR A 1004 19.40 2.20 18.87
CA TYR A 1004 19.73 1.00 19.63
C TYR A 1004 20.79 1.28 20.69
N LEU A 1005 21.76 2.15 20.38
CA LEU A 1005 22.75 2.59 21.37
C LEU A 1005 22.11 3.38 22.50
N GLU A 1006 21.20 4.30 22.19
CA GLU A 1006 20.44 5.03 23.20
C GLU A 1006 19.59 4.07 24.06
N ALA A 1007 18.90 3.11 23.44
CA ALA A 1007 18.18 2.08 24.18
C ALA A 1007 19.10 1.24 25.08
N ALA A 1008 20.28 0.85 24.59
CA ALA A 1008 21.28 0.13 25.39
C ALA A 1008 21.77 0.95 26.58
N ARG A 1009 21.94 2.26 26.42
CA ARG A 1009 22.31 3.17 27.53
C ARG A 1009 21.26 3.17 28.63
N HIS A 1010 20.00 3.37 28.25
CA HIS A 1010 18.88 3.38 29.20
C HIS A 1010 18.68 2.01 29.86
N LEU A 1011 18.84 0.90 29.13
CA LEU A 1011 18.84 -0.43 29.75
C LEU A 1011 20.03 -0.62 30.71
N GLY A 1012 21.20 -0.08 30.39
CA GLY A 1012 22.35 -0.07 31.30
C GLY A 1012 22.09 0.72 32.59
N GLU A 1013 21.46 1.89 32.48
CA GLU A 1013 21.01 2.71 33.63
C GLU A 1013 20.01 1.94 34.49
N ARG A 1014 19.04 1.26 33.87
CA ARG A 1014 18.11 0.37 34.57
C ARG A 1014 18.82 -0.78 35.25
N ALA A 1015 19.78 -1.43 34.60
CA ALA A 1015 20.56 -2.50 35.22
C ALA A 1015 21.29 -2.02 36.49
N ILE A 1016 21.82 -0.80 36.48
CA ILE A 1016 22.48 -0.21 37.66
C ILE A 1016 21.49 0.06 38.80
N ARG A 1017 20.30 0.57 38.48
CA ARG A 1017 19.29 1.01 39.46
C ARG A 1017 18.38 -0.09 39.98
N GLU A 1018 17.91 -0.94 39.08
CA GLU A 1018 16.89 -1.97 39.33
C GLU A 1018 17.52 -3.36 39.50
N GLY A 1019 18.67 -3.62 38.87
CA GLY A 1019 19.33 -4.92 38.87
C GLY A 1019 20.03 -5.31 40.18
N GLY A 1020 19.91 -4.50 41.23
CA GLY A 1020 20.49 -4.74 42.55
C GLY A 1020 21.96 -4.33 42.69
N THR A 1021 22.58 -4.76 43.79
CA THR A 1021 23.86 -4.22 44.28
C THR A 1021 25.11 -4.97 43.79
N SER A 1022 24.97 -6.14 43.16
CA SER A 1022 26.13 -6.92 42.68
C SER A 1022 26.09 -7.08 41.16
N THR A 1023 27.28 -7.16 40.54
CA THR A 1023 27.42 -7.37 39.09
C THR A 1023 26.64 -8.59 38.60
N ALA A 1024 26.67 -9.69 39.35
CA ALA A 1024 25.93 -10.91 39.00
C ALA A 1024 24.42 -10.70 38.95
N LYS A 1025 23.84 -9.95 39.90
CA LYS A 1025 22.40 -9.63 39.91
C LYS A 1025 22.00 -8.71 38.77
N ARG A 1026 22.87 -7.75 38.42
CA ARG A 1026 22.64 -6.84 37.29
C ARG A 1026 22.75 -7.55 35.94
N ILE A 1027 23.68 -8.50 35.78
CA ILE A 1027 23.73 -9.40 34.62
C ILE A 1027 22.45 -10.25 34.56
N ASP A 1028 22.03 -10.83 35.68
CA ASP A 1028 20.77 -11.61 35.73
C ASP A 1028 19.56 -10.75 35.34
N PHE A 1029 19.48 -9.51 35.81
CA PHE A 1029 18.45 -8.54 35.42
C PHE A 1029 18.39 -8.33 33.90
N LEU A 1030 19.54 -8.15 33.22
CA LEU A 1030 19.56 -8.05 31.75
C LEU A 1030 18.97 -9.29 31.08
N GLY A 1031 19.25 -10.49 31.61
CA GLY A 1031 18.67 -11.75 31.11
C GLY A 1031 17.16 -11.79 31.34
N ARG A 1032 16.70 -11.40 32.53
CA ARG A 1032 15.27 -11.38 32.86
C ARG A 1032 14.48 -10.37 32.00
N VAL A 1033 15.06 -9.22 31.69
CA VAL A 1033 14.42 -8.22 30.82
C VAL A 1033 14.44 -8.65 29.36
N LEU A 1034 15.59 -9.07 28.83
CA LEU A 1034 15.74 -9.32 27.39
C LEU A 1034 15.38 -10.74 26.95
N LEU A 1035 15.49 -11.74 27.83
CA LEU A 1035 15.23 -13.16 27.56
C LEU A 1035 14.06 -13.72 28.37
N SER A 1036 13.46 -12.93 29.28
CA SER A 1036 12.43 -13.39 30.22
C SER A 1036 12.91 -14.50 31.17
N ARG A 1037 14.23 -14.70 31.30
CA ARG A 1037 14.85 -15.73 32.15
C ARG A 1037 16.30 -15.40 32.47
N SER A 1038 16.84 -16.07 33.49
CA SER A 1038 18.28 -16.04 33.76
C SER A 1038 19.11 -16.62 32.61
N PHE A 1039 20.32 -16.07 32.46
CA PHE A 1039 21.37 -16.62 31.61
C PHE A 1039 21.82 -18.01 32.09
N SER A 1040 22.34 -18.82 31.18
CA SER A 1040 23.01 -20.07 31.57
C SER A 1040 24.31 -19.77 32.32
N ASP A 1041 24.80 -20.72 33.13
CA ASP A 1041 26.08 -20.57 33.83
C ASP A 1041 27.25 -20.26 32.88
N ALA A 1042 27.19 -20.77 31.65
CA ALA A 1042 28.18 -20.48 30.61
C ALA A 1042 28.08 -19.03 30.13
N ASP A 1043 26.88 -18.56 29.80
CA ASP A 1043 26.64 -17.19 29.35
C ASP A 1043 26.97 -16.17 30.46
N GLN A 1044 26.63 -16.47 31.72
CA GLN A 1044 26.98 -15.63 32.87
C GLN A 1044 28.50 -15.44 32.99
N LYS A 1045 29.29 -16.51 32.84
CA LYS A 1045 30.76 -16.42 32.86
C LYS A 1045 31.30 -15.55 31.73
N ILE A 1046 30.73 -15.67 30.53
CA ILE A 1046 31.12 -14.85 29.37
C ILE A 1046 30.82 -13.38 29.62
N LEU A 1047 29.62 -13.06 30.12
CA LEU A 1047 29.20 -11.69 30.41
C LEU A 1047 30.01 -11.07 31.56
N HIS A 1048 30.36 -11.84 32.59
CA HIS A 1048 31.27 -11.40 33.64
C HIS A 1048 32.67 -11.08 33.10
N ALA A 1049 33.23 -11.95 32.25
CA ALA A 1049 34.54 -11.69 31.64
C ALA A 1049 34.50 -10.47 30.70
N ALA A 1050 33.38 -10.23 30.03
CA ALA A 1050 33.17 -9.03 29.22
C ALA A 1050 33.07 -7.77 30.11
N PHE A 1051 32.35 -7.83 31.23
CA PHE A 1051 32.26 -6.75 32.22
C PHE A 1051 33.65 -6.33 32.72
N ASP A 1052 34.47 -7.29 33.15
CA ASP A 1052 35.81 -7.01 33.68
C ASP A 1052 36.70 -6.35 32.62
N ARG A 1053 36.62 -6.83 31.37
CA ARG A 1053 37.38 -6.26 30.24
C ARG A 1053 36.94 -4.84 29.90
N LEU A 1054 35.63 -4.60 29.81
CA LEU A 1054 35.08 -3.27 29.50
C LEU A 1054 35.41 -2.28 30.63
N THR A 1055 35.34 -2.72 31.88
CA THR A 1055 35.69 -1.91 33.05
C THR A 1055 37.14 -1.45 32.99
N ALA A 1056 38.08 -2.37 32.70
CA ALA A 1056 39.48 -2.01 32.49
C ALA A 1056 39.65 -1.03 31.31
N SER A 1057 39.00 -1.32 30.18
CA SER A 1057 39.13 -0.49 28.97
C SER A 1057 38.64 0.95 29.15
N PHE A 1058 37.49 1.16 29.81
CA PHE A 1058 36.94 2.50 30.04
C PHE A 1058 37.60 3.22 31.23
N ALA A 1059 38.17 2.49 32.18
CA ALA A 1059 39.04 3.09 33.19
C ALA A 1059 40.32 3.67 32.56
N ASP A 1060 40.89 2.97 31.57
CA ASP A 1060 42.05 3.44 30.81
C ASP A 1060 41.71 4.56 29.81
N ASN A 1061 40.45 4.64 29.34
CA ASN A 1061 39.98 5.63 28.35
C ASN A 1061 38.62 6.27 28.74
N PRO A 1062 38.56 7.13 29.77
CA PRO A 1062 37.29 7.72 30.24
C PRO A 1062 36.58 8.60 29.20
N SER A 1063 37.32 9.23 28.29
CA SER A 1063 36.76 10.03 27.18
C SER A 1063 35.89 9.19 26.24
N ASP A 1064 36.25 7.92 26.02
CA ASP A 1064 35.48 7.01 25.17
C ASP A 1064 34.15 6.64 25.85
N ALA A 1065 34.15 6.51 27.18
CA ALA A 1065 32.93 6.28 27.95
C ALA A 1065 31.96 7.45 27.83
N GLU A 1066 32.46 8.69 27.96
CA GLU A 1066 31.67 9.92 27.80
C GLU A 1066 31.10 10.04 26.39
N ALA A 1067 31.94 9.82 25.36
CA ALA A 1067 31.50 9.84 23.97
C ALA A 1067 30.39 8.80 23.73
N LEU A 1068 30.54 7.59 24.24
CA LEU A 1068 29.57 6.52 24.08
C LEU A 1068 28.22 6.84 24.76
N ILE A 1069 28.23 7.29 26.03
CA ILE A 1069 26.97 7.58 26.75
C ILE A 1069 26.28 8.86 26.26
N SER A 1070 26.96 9.69 25.47
CA SER A 1070 26.39 10.89 24.87
C SER A 1070 25.50 10.61 23.65
N ILE A 1071 25.49 9.37 23.13
CA ILE A 1071 24.70 8.99 21.95
C ILE A 1071 23.20 8.96 22.28
N GLY A 1072 22.40 9.56 21.39
CA GLY A 1072 20.95 9.73 21.53
C GLY A 1072 20.55 11.19 21.70
N GLU A 1073 19.25 11.46 21.83
CA GLU A 1073 18.70 12.81 22.09
C GLU A 1073 18.33 12.96 23.57
N SER A 1074 17.95 11.88 24.23
CA SER A 1074 17.71 11.87 25.69
C SER A 1074 18.98 12.01 26.52
N SER A 1075 20.16 11.88 25.90
CA SER A 1075 21.46 12.21 26.51
C SER A 1075 21.68 13.72 26.60
N ASN A 1076 20.93 14.53 25.83
CA ASN A 1076 20.88 15.98 25.99
C ASN A 1076 19.94 16.36 27.16
N GLN A 1077 20.29 15.95 28.38
CA GLN A 1077 20.30 17.00 29.40
C GLN A 1077 21.29 18.00 28.85
N SER A 1078 20.87 19.24 28.58
CA SER A 1078 21.77 20.30 28.22
C SER A 1078 23.00 20.16 29.11
N VAL A 1079 24.13 19.70 28.54
CA VAL A 1079 25.42 20.06 29.12
C VAL A 1079 25.24 21.56 29.26
N PRO A 1080 25.20 22.12 30.48
CA PRO A 1080 25.25 23.56 30.58
C PRO A 1080 26.46 23.89 29.74
N ASP A 1081 26.27 24.56 28.60
CA ASP A 1081 27.39 25.07 27.81
C ASP A 1081 28.30 25.63 28.88
N GLN A 1082 29.45 24.98 29.15
CA GLN A 1082 30.38 25.60 30.06
C GLN A 1082 30.66 26.90 29.33
N PRO A 1083 30.19 28.05 29.86
CA PRO A 1083 30.24 29.26 29.09
C PRO A 1083 31.71 29.42 28.77
N SER A 1084 32.03 29.46 27.48
CA SER A 1084 33.41 29.53 27.06
C SER A 1084 34.09 30.63 27.87
N LEU A 1085 35.32 30.39 28.34
CA LEU A 1085 36.08 31.39 29.09
C LEU A 1085 36.25 32.69 28.29
N THR A 1086 36.11 32.62 26.96
CA THR A 1086 36.12 33.76 26.04
C THR A 1086 34.77 34.48 25.91
N THR A 1087 33.67 33.93 26.39
CA THR A 1087 32.32 34.49 26.20
C THR A 1087 32.21 35.89 26.79
N GLY A 1088 31.79 36.87 25.97
CA GLY A 1088 31.65 38.25 26.40
C GLY A 1088 32.97 38.95 26.73
N LYS A 1089 34.13 38.33 26.44
CA LYS A 1089 35.46 38.89 26.68
C LYS A 1089 35.92 39.79 25.54
N PRO A 1090 36.77 40.81 25.79
CA PRO A 1090 37.31 41.68 24.75
C PRO A 1090 38.08 40.88 23.68
N SER A 1091 37.78 41.17 22.41
CA SER A 1091 38.46 40.59 21.26
C SER A 1091 38.94 41.67 20.28
N ARG A 1092 40.02 41.37 19.55
CA ARG A 1092 40.61 42.27 18.56
C ARG A 1092 41.18 41.54 17.34
N SER A 1093 41.28 42.27 16.23
CA SER A 1093 41.82 41.79 14.95
C SER A 1093 42.60 42.91 14.23
N PRO A 1094 43.45 42.61 13.22
CA PRO A 1094 44.40 43.54 12.61
C PRO A 1094 43.85 44.88 12.06
N GLN A 1095 42.58 44.94 11.69
CA GLN A 1095 41.98 46.13 11.05
C GLN A 1095 41.13 47.00 11.99
N HIS A 1096 40.95 46.60 13.25
CA HIS A 1096 40.07 47.30 14.19
C HIS A 1096 40.83 48.08 15.28
N GLN A 1097 41.77 48.93 14.89
CA GLN A 1097 42.45 49.84 15.82
C GLN A 1097 42.14 51.34 15.60
N ALA A 1098 41.20 51.70 14.73
CA ALA A 1098 40.84 53.10 14.50
C ALA A 1098 39.37 53.40 14.86
N GLY A 1099 39.11 53.67 16.15
CA GLY A 1099 37.95 54.50 16.55
C GLY A 1099 36.63 53.82 16.95
N HIS A 1100 36.61 52.51 17.18
CA HIS A 1100 35.42 51.77 17.63
C HIS A 1100 35.69 50.99 18.93
N PRO A 1101 34.67 50.71 19.77
CA PRO A 1101 34.82 49.86 20.95
C PRO A 1101 35.28 48.43 20.56
N PRO A 1102 36.04 47.75 21.44
CA PRO A 1102 36.47 46.37 21.20
C PRO A 1102 35.26 45.45 21.05
N SER A 1103 35.33 44.54 20.08
CA SER A 1103 34.34 43.48 19.90
C SER A 1103 34.38 42.55 21.10
N LEU A 1104 33.27 41.86 21.38
CA LEU A 1104 33.23 40.80 22.39
C LEU A 1104 33.23 39.44 21.69
N ALA A 1105 33.82 38.42 22.28
CA ALA A 1105 33.70 37.04 21.80
C ALA A 1105 32.27 36.50 22.06
N ASN A 1106 31.72 35.78 21.08
CA ASN A 1106 30.35 35.27 21.05
C ASN A 1106 30.14 34.09 22.05
N ASP A 1107 28.88 33.79 22.36
CA ASP A 1107 28.44 32.75 23.32
C ASP A 1107 28.02 31.43 22.66
N GLY A 1108 28.32 31.21 21.37
CA GLY A 1108 27.87 30.04 20.61
C GLY A 1108 26.39 30.06 20.18
N LEU A 1109 25.56 31.03 20.60
CA LEU A 1109 24.14 31.11 20.23
C LEU A 1109 23.93 31.91 18.93
N ARG A 1110 23.40 31.24 17.90
CA ARG A 1110 23.30 31.75 16.52
C ARG A 1110 22.24 32.84 16.28
N SER A 1111 21.57 33.33 17.31
CA SER A 1111 20.37 34.17 17.18
C SER A 1111 20.59 35.69 17.22
N ASP A 1112 21.76 36.19 17.65
CA ASP A 1112 22.05 37.65 17.71
C ASP A 1112 23.44 38.00 17.13
N THR A 1113 23.59 37.85 15.82
CA THR A 1113 24.85 38.07 15.10
C THR A 1113 25.24 39.55 14.92
N ASN A 1114 24.70 40.50 15.68
CA ASN A 1114 25.00 41.94 15.50
C ASN A 1114 25.77 42.57 16.67
N ARG A 1115 25.93 41.89 17.81
CA ARG A 1115 26.56 42.46 19.02
C ARG A 1115 28.00 41.98 19.32
N PHE A 1116 28.45 40.89 18.72
CA PHE A 1116 29.67 40.18 19.12
C PHE A 1116 30.69 40.04 17.96
N TRP A 1117 31.09 41.12 17.28
CA TRP A 1117 31.89 40.97 16.04
C TRP A 1117 32.88 42.11 15.76
N SER A 1118 34.02 41.76 15.16
CA SER A 1118 34.79 42.68 14.30
C SER A 1118 34.43 42.37 12.85
N LEU A 1119 33.61 43.21 12.22
CA LEU A 1119 33.29 43.15 10.79
C LEU A 1119 34.27 44.04 10.03
N ASP A 1120 34.89 43.55 8.95
CA ASP A 1120 34.97 44.39 7.76
C ASP A 1120 34.55 43.61 6.50
N SER A 1121 33.54 44.18 5.87
CA SER A 1121 33.03 43.98 4.54
C SER A 1121 33.76 44.89 3.54
N SER A 1122 34.99 44.55 3.17
CA SER A 1122 35.58 44.75 1.82
C SER A 1122 37.09 44.48 1.87
N GLY A 1123 37.61 43.70 0.91
CA GLY A 1123 39.07 43.53 0.73
C GLY A 1123 39.69 42.28 1.35
N GLY A 1124 39.02 41.61 2.28
CA GLY A 1124 39.34 40.25 2.67
C GLY A 1124 40.68 40.00 3.34
N LYS A 1125 40.71 40.08 4.68
CA LYS A 1125 41.47 39.20 5.61
C LYS A 1125 41.61 39.87 6.99
N PRO A 1126 41.23 39.17 8.06
CA PRO A 1126 42.00 39.18 9.29
C PRO A 1126 43.07 38.09 9.20
N ALA A 1127 44.33 38.43 9.45
CA ALA A 1127 45.43 37.46 9.52
C ALA A 1127 45.47 36.73 10.87
N TRP A 1128 44.83 37.30 11.91
CA TRP A 1128 44.67 36.70 13.21
C TRP A 1128 43.48 37.29 13.99
N TRP A 1129 43.00 36.55 14.99
CA TRP A 1129 42.02 36.98 16.00
C TRP A 1129 42.60 36.78 17.38
N GLU A 1130 42.42 37.74 18.27
CA GLU A 1130 42.90 37.64 19.64
C GLU A 1130 41.76 37.90 20.63
N VAL A 1131 41.67 37.08 21.68
CA VAL A 1131 40.75 37.27 22.81
C VAL A 1131 41.57 37.47 24.08
N ASP A 1132 41.27 38.53 24.84
CA ASP A 1132 41.82 38.77 26.19
C ASP A 1132 40.82 38.22 27.21
N LEU A 1133 41.21 37.19 27.95
CA LEU A 1133 40.44 36.63 29.07
C LEU A 1133 40.37 37.59 30.28
N GLU A 1134 41.03 38.75 30.18
CA GLU A 1134 41.15 39.86 31.15
C GLU A 1134 42.02 39.51 32.36
N THR A 1135 41.88 38.29 32.88
CA THR A 1135 42.67 37.71 33.95
C THR A 1135 43.36 36.44 33.47
N PRO A 1136 44.64 36.20 33.87
CA PRO A 1136 45.26 34.90 33.68
C PRO A 1136 44.35 33.79 34.22
N THR A 1137 43.95 32.89 33.34
CA THR A 1137 43.01 31.81 33.59
C THR A 1137 43.63 30.53 33.06
N GLU A 1138 43.44 29.42 33.76
CA GLU A 1138 43.92 28.13 33.27
C GLU A 1138 43.08 27.69 32.07
N VAL A 1139 43.72 27.44 30.93
CA VAL A 1139 43.10 26.99 29.68
C VAL A 1139 43.76 25.69 29.27
N ALA A 1140 42.95 24.68 28.95
CA ALA A 1140 43.39 23.37 28.49
C ALA A 1140 43.01 23.09 27.04
N SER A 1141 42.00 23.80 26.50
CA SER A 1141 41.64 23.67 25.09
C SER A 1141 41.06 24.95 24.50
N VAL A 1142 41.24 25.09 23.19
CA VAL A 1142 40.65 26.15 22.38
C VAL A 1142 39.91 25.52 21.21
N VAL A 1143 38.64 25.85 21.03
CA VAL A 1143 37.84 25.45 19.86
C VAL A 1143 37.75 26.63 18.90
N VAL A 1144 38.06 26.36 17.63
CA VAL A 1144 38.01 27.33 16.55
C VAL A 1144 36.86 26.98 15.61
N VAL A 1145 35.81 27.82 15.57
CA VAL A 1145 34.59 27.56 14.77
C VAL A 1145 34.54 28.50 13.57
N GLY A 1146 34.44 27.94 12.36
CA GLY A 1146 34.19 28.70 11.13
C GLY A 1146 32.70 28.75 10.79
N TYR A 1147 32.10 29.95 10.67
CA TYR A 1147 30.68 30.07 10.31
C TYR A 1147 30.49 30.11 8.81
N TYR A 1148 30.34 28.96 8.12
CA TYR A 1148 29.58 28.80 6.87
C TYR A 1148 29.62 27.32 6.41
N GLY A 1149 28.84 26.44 7.05
CA GLY A 1149 28.42 25.13 6.51
C GLY A 1149 29.50 24.08 6.20
N ASP A 1150 29.07 22.83 6.09
CA ASP A 1150 29.86 21.60 6.28
C ASP A 1150 30.82 21.22 5.13
N SER A 1151 31.29 22.19 4.34
CA SER A 1151 32.07 21.95 3.11
C SER A 1151 33.22 22.93 2.86
N ARG A 1152 33.76 23.59 3.89
CA ARG A 1152 34.88 24.55 3.79
C ARG A 1152 36.07 24.14 4.64
N HIS A 1153 37.29 24.35 4.14
CA HIS A 1153 38.54 24.03 4.83
C HIS A 1153 39.20 25.30 5.37
N TYR A 1154 39.60 25.27 6.64
CA TYR A 1154 40.30 26.37 7.31
C TYR A 1154 41.60 25.87 7.90
N GLY A 1155 42.72 26.46 7.47
CA GLY A 1155 44.01 26.29 8.12
C GLY A 1155 44.30 27.45 9.06
N PHE A 1156 44.79 27.16 10.26
CA PHE A 1156 45.13 28.17 11.26
C PHE A 1156 46.18 27.67 12.27
N THR A 1157 46.74 28.57 13.08
CA THR A 1157 47.47 28.22 14.29
C THR A 1157 46.82 28.87 15.51
N VAL A 1158 46.93 28.23 16.67
CA VAL A 1158 46.51 28.78 17.96
C VAL A 1158 47.76 29.06 18.79
N GLU A 1159 47.86 30.28 19.29
CA GLU A 1159 48.92 30.77 20.16
C GLU A 1159 48.30 31.31 21.45
N THR A 1160 49.01 31.16 22.57
CA THR A 1160 48.59 31.67 23.88
C THR A 1160 49.66 32.56 24.48
N SER A 1161 49.26 33.52 25.31
CA SER A 1161 50.18 34.43 25.99
C SER A 1161 49.65 34.84 27.36
N LEU A 1162 50.56 35.14 28.30
CA LEU A 1162 50.22 35.74 29.60
C LEU A 1162 50.29 37.27 29.58
N ASP A 1163 51.15 37.85 28.75
CA ASP A 1163 51.49 39.27 28.73
C ASP A 1163 51.11 39.98 27.42
N GLY A 1164 50.66 39.22 26.41
CA GLY A 1164 50.32 39.70 25.07
C GLY A 1164 51.54 40.03 24.20
N GLN A 1165 52.76 39.80 24.69
CA GLN A 1165 54.03 40.09 24.02
C GLN A 1165 54.76 38.80 23.61
N GLN A 1166 54.86 37.82 24.51
CA GLN A 1166 55.43 36.50 24.25
C GLN A 1166 54.32 35.49 23.96
N TRP A 1167 54.37 34.87 22.78
CA TRP A 1167 53.32 33.99 22.29
C TRP A 1167 53.87 32.57 22.12
N ASP A 1168 53.24 31.62 22.79
CA ASP A 1168 53.52 30.19 22.67
C ASP A 1168 52.54 29.56 21.69
N LEU A 1169 53.06 28.92 20.63
CA LEU A 1169 52.26 28.12 19.72
C LEU A 1169 51.76 26.86 20.45
N VAL A 1170 50.43 26.74 20.59
CA VAL A 1170 49.80 25.61 21.27
C VAL A 1170 49.07 24.66 20.31
N ALA A 1171 48.74 25.10 19.10
CA ALA A 1171 48.24 24.23 18.05
C ALA A 1171 48.59 24.73 16.65
N ASP A 1172 48.92 23.81 15.73
CA ASP A 1172 49.21 24.10 14.33
C ASP A 1172 48.33 23.24 13.41
N HIS A 1173 47.36 23.89 12.77
CA HIS A 1173 46.43 23.30 11.81
C HIS A 1173 46.60 23.92 10.42
N ARG A 1174 47.82 24.33 10.03
CA ARG A 1174 48.08 25.02 8.75
C ARG A 1174 47.59 24.28 7.50
N ASP A 1175 47.73 22.95 7.48
CA ASP A 1175 47.39 22.10 6.32
C ASP A 1175 46.01 21.46 6.41
N ASN A 1176 45.11 21.98 7.27
CA ASN A 1176 43.86 21.32 7.56
C ASN A 1176 42.94 21.18 6.33
N GLN A 1177 42.83 19.94 5.82
CA GLN A 1177 41.95 19.52 4.73
C GLN A 1177 40.60 18.97 5.25
N GLN A 1178 40.32 19.05 6.56
CA GLN A 1178 39.01 18.62 7.10
C GLN A 1178 37.99 19.76 6.98
N PRO A 1179 36.77 19.49 6.48
CA PRO A 1179 35.73 20.50 6.41
C PRO A 1179 35.33 20.94 7.83
N SER A 1180 35.21 22.25 8.05
CA SER A 1180 34.74 22.81 9.33
C SER A 1180 33.29 22.44 9.55
N THR A 1181 32.98 21.98 10.76
CA THR A 1181 31.62 21.68 11.20
C THR A 1181 31.10 22.77 12.11
N ALA A 1182 29.80 22.73 12.39
CA ALA A 1182 29.14 23.52 13.42
C ALA A 1182 29.80 23.42 14.82
N ALA A 1183 30.51 22.33 15.10
CA ALA A 1183 31.18 22.08 16.38
C ALA A 1183 32.58 22.72 16.47
N GLY A 1184 33.12 23.23 15.36
CA GLY A 1184 34.48 23.75 15.27
C GLY A 1184 35.57 22.69 15.39
N ILE A 1185 36.82 23.14 15.39
CA ILE A 1185 38.02 22.30 15.55
C ILE A 1185 38.58 22.55 16.94
N ARG A 1186 38.57 21.52 17.79
CA ARG A 1186 39.12 21.57 19.14
C ARG A 1186 40.63 21.34 19.11
N CYS A 1187 41.38 22.28 19.68
CA CYS A 1187 42.81 22.24 19.87
C CYS A 1187 43.10 22.06 21.36
N GLU A 1188 43.55 20.87 21.76
CA GLU A 1188 43.90 20.55 23.14
C GLU A 1188 45.40 20.71 23.36
N PHE A 1189 45.79 21.21 24.52
CA PHE A 1189 47.19 21.42 24.90
C PHE A 1189 47.36 21.31 26.42
N GLU A 1190 48.61 21.10 26.88
CA GLU A 1190 48.88 21.02 28.32
C GLU A 1190 48.31 22.25 29.06
N PRO A 1191 47.45 22.05 30.08
CA PRO A 1191 46.81 23.13 30.83
C PRO A 1191 47.83 24.15 31.30
N ARG A 1192 47.57 25.41 31.00
CA ARG A 1192 48.48 26.51 31.34
C ARG A 1192 47.71 27.77 31.64
N GLN A 1193 48.34 28.65 32.41
CA GLN A 1193 47.82 29.99 32.64
C GLN A 1193 47.91 30.78 31.34
N VAL A 1194 46.75 31.21 30.84
CA VAL A 1194 46.59 31.99 29.61
C VAL A 1194 45.81 33.25 29.94
N ARG A 1195 46.27 34.38 29.43
CA ARG A 1195 45.46 35.61 29.42
C ARG A 1195 44.97 35.93 28.02
N PHE A 1196 45.82 35.78 27.02
CA PHE A 1196 45.48 36.07 25.63
C PHE A 1196 45.53 34.82 24.78
N ILE A 1197 44.53 34.64 23.94
CA ILE A 1197 44.46 33.55 22.95
C ILE A 1197 44.44 34.19 21.58
N ARG A 1198 45.34 33.78 20.69
CA ARG A 1198 45.40 34.25 19.32
C ARG A 1198 45.24 33.09 18.35
N VAL A 1199 44.33 33.24 17.40
CA VAL A 1199 44.16 32.32 16.28
C VAL A 1199 44.65 33.00 15.01
N ASN A 1200 45.75 32.53 14.43
CA ASN A 1200 46.29 33.05 13.18
C ASN A 1200 45.74 32.23 12.02
N GLN A 1201 45.06 32.87 11.08
CA GLN A 1201 44.54 32.17 9.90
C GLN A 1201 45.65 31.99 8.86
N THR A 1202 45.82 30.77 8.38
CA THR A 1202 46.89 30.41 7.44
C THR A 1202 46.35 29.88 6.11
N HIS A 1203 45.14 29.30 6.08
CA HIS A 1203 44.46 28.87 4.85
C HIS A 1203 42.93 29.04 4.93
N ASN A 1204 42.28 29.26 3.78
CA ASN A 1204 40.82 29.31 3.63
C ASN A 1204 40.44 28.88 2.21
N SER A 1205 39.56 27.89 2.08
CA SER A 1205 39.10 27.39 0.77
C SER A 1205 38.01 28.25 0.10
N ALA A 1206 37.56 29.37 0.69
CA ALA A 1206 36.52 30.26 0.13
C ALA A 1206 37.04 31.67 -0.22
N ASN A 1207 36.40 32.34 -1.20
CA ASN A 1207 36.69 33.71 -1.63
C ASN A 1207 36.86 34.68 -0.45
N VAL A 1208 37.90 35.52 -0.54
CA VAL A 1208 38.54 36.31 0.53
C VAL A 1208 37.62 37.26 1.30
N GLY A 1209 36.36 37.48 0.91
CA GLY A 1209 35.57 38.64 1.33
C GLY A 1209 34.80 38.58 2.66
N ARG A 1210 34.70 37.44 3.36
CA ARG A 1210 33.98 37.34 4.65
C ARG A 1210 34.59 36.22 5.53
N HIS A 1211 35.17 36.60 6.67
CA HIS A 1211 35.76 35.67 7.63
C HIS A 1211 35.03 35.77 8.96
N LEU A 1212 34.61 34.63 9.51
CA LEU A 1212 34.04 34.58 10.85
C LEU A 1212 34.66 33.36 11.54
N VAL A 1213 35.46 33.62 12.57
CA VAL A 1213 36.09 32.60 13.42
C VAL A 1213 35.71 32.91 14.86
N GLU A 1214 35.02 31.98 15.50
CA GLU A 1214 34.75 32.03 16.93
C GLU A 1214 35.83 31.23 17.65
N VAL A 1215 36.37 31.81 18.71
CA VAL A 1215 37.43 31.22 19.53
C VAL A 1215 36.83 30.94 20.89
N LEU A 1216 36.58 29.68 21.20
CA LEU A 1216 36.05 29.24 22.49
C LEU A 1216 37.19 28.63 23.30
N ALA A 1217 37.35 29.01 24.56
CA ALA A 1217 38.39 28.46 25.42
C ALA A 1217 37.77 27.79 26.63
N PHE A 1218 38.34 26.66 27.02
CA PHE A 1218 37.86 25.86 28.13
C PHE A 1218 39.03 25.52 29.06
N GLY A 1219 38.78 25.49 30.37
CA GLY A 1219 39.73 24.99 31.36
C GLY A 1219 39.89 23.47 31.27
N GLU A 1220 40.54 22.84 32.25
CA GLU A 1220 40.54 21.38 32.35
C GLU A 1220 39.11 20.84 32.29
N PRO A 1221 38.83 19.80 31.48
CA PRO A 1221 37.58 19.06 31.57
C PRO A 1221 37.38 18.63 33.03
N GLN A 1222 36.31 19.11 33.66
CA GLN A 1222 35.93 18.61 34.98
C GLN A 1222 35.75 17.08 34.89
N PRO A 1223 36.25 16.28 35.85
CA PRO A 1223 36.05 14.85 35.82
C PRO A 1223 34.55 14.54 35.77
N VAL A 1224 34.18 13.83 34.71
CA VAL A 1224 32.96 13.07 34.45
C VAL A 1224 31.71 13.65 35.13
N ALA A 1225 30.94 14.41 34.34
CA ALA A 1225 29.56 14.72 34.68
C ALA A 1225 28.80 13.42 34.98
N LYS A 1226 28.29 13.29 36.20
CA LYS A 1226 27.37 12.20 36.54
C LYS A 1226 26.17 12.28 35.59
N SER A 1227 25.97 11.30 34.73
CA SER A 1227 24.73 11.19 33.95
C SER A 1227 23.64 10.64 34.87
N ASN A 1228 22.66 11.48 35.22
CA ASN A 1228 21.62 11.16 36.18
C ASN A 1228 22.12 10.57 37.52
N GLY A 1229 23.27 11.04 38.01
CA GLY A 1229 23.87 10.57 39.27
C GLY A 1229 24.75 9.31 39.16
N ILE A 1230 24.94 8.74 37.97
CA ILE A 1230 25.76 7.54 37.70
C ILE A 1230 27.11 7.96 37.09
N ASP A 1231 28.18 7.27 37.46
CA ASP A 1231 29.51 7.46 36.86
C ASP A 1231 29.50 7.08 35.37
N ALA A 1232 30.11 7.89 34.48
CA ALA A 1232 30.04 7.63 33.04
C ALA A 1232 30.77 6.35 32.63
N THR A 1233 31.88 6.01 33.29
CA THR A 1233 32.60 4.76 32.99
C THR A 1233 31.79 3.56 33.43
N GLU A 1234 31.13 3.61 34.60
CA GLU A 1234 30.19 2.58 35.03
C GLU A 1234 29.02 2.44 34.05
N LEU A 1235 28.41 3.56 33.65
CA LEU A 1235 27.29 3.55 32.71
C LEU A 1235 27.69 3.01 31.34
N ALA A 1236 28.87 3.38 30.82
CA ALA A 1236 29.38 2.89 29.53
C ALA A 1236 29.60 1.37 29.55
N VAL A 1237 30.13 0.81 30.64
CA VAL A 1237 30.27 -0.64 30.81
C VAL A 1237 28.92 -1.34 30.73
N TRP A 1238 27.93 -0.85 31.48
CA TRP A 1238 26.58 -1.45 31.48
C TRP A 1238 25.83 -1.24 30.18
N MET A 1239 26.03 -0.11 29.50
CA MET A 1239 25.53 0.16 28.15
C MET A 1239 26.10 -0.85 27.15
N MET A 1240 27.41 -1.12 27.17
CA MET A 1240 28.04 -2.10 26.28
C MET A 1240 27.60 -3.54 26.57
N LEU A 1241 27.40 -3.90 27.84
CA LEU A 1241 26.81 -5.19 28.21
C LEU A 1241 25.37 -5.31 27.70
N ALA A 1242 24.54 -4.29 27.90
CA ALA A 1242 23.17 -4.25 27.40
C ALA A 1242 23.13 -4.41 25.87
N SER A 1243 23.97 -3.65 25.15
CA SER A 1243 24.13 -3.75 23.69
C SER A 1243 24.57 -5.15 23.26
N THR A 1244 25.54 -5.75 23.95
CA THR A 1244 26.03 -7.11 23.66
C THR A 1244 24.92 -8.14 23.80
N VAL A 1245 24.10 -8.05 24.86
CA VAL A 1245 22.97 -8.96 25.05
C VAL A 1245 21.92 -8.73 23.99
N MET A 1246 21.53 -7.48 23.71
CA MET A 1246 20.57 -7.13 22.66
C MET A 1246 20.98 -7.65 21.28
N ASN A 1247 22.29 -7.63 20.97
CA ASN A 1247 22.84 -8.11 19.70
C ASN A 1247 23.04 -9.63 19.63
N SER A 1248 22.86 -10.34 20.75
CA SER A 1248 23.12 -11.78 20.77
C SER A 1248 22.04 -12.56 20.02
N ASP A 1249 22.44 -13.68 19.41
CA ASP A 1249 21.52 -14.67 18.85
C ASP A 1249 20.47 -15.13 19.89
N ALA A 1250 20.80 -15.05 21.18
CA ALA A 1250 19.84 -15.34 22.25
C ALA A 1250 18.72 -14.29 22.38
N ALA A 1251 19.02 -13.01 22.17
CA ALA A 1251 18.02 -11.95 22.25
C ALA A 1251 17.24 -11.75 20.93
N ILE A 1252 17.89 -12.06 19.79
CA ILE A 1252 17.33 -11.85 18.44
C ILE A 1252 16.61 -13.10 17.90
N ASN A 1253 17.09 -14.31 18.25
CA ASN A 1253 16.67 -15.58 17.62
C ASN A 1253 16.34 -16.74 18.60
N LYS A 1254 16.53 -16.62 19.93
CA LYS A 1254 16.21 -17.72 20.89
C LYS A 1254 14.90 -17.53 21.64
#